data_AF-A0A1L7TQC4-F1
#
_entry.id   AF-A0A1L7TQC4-F1
#
_cell.length_a   1.000
_cell.length_b   1.000
_cell.length_c   1.000
_cell.angle_alpha   90.00
_cell.angle_beta   90.00
_cell.angle_gamma   90.00
#
_symmetry.space_group_name_H-M   'P 1'
#
loop_
_entity.id
_entity.type
_entity.pdbx_description
1 polymer ?
#
loop_
_entity_poly.entity_id
_entity_poly.type
_entity_poly.pdbx_seq_one_letter_code
_entity_poly.pdbx_strand_id
1 'polypeptide(L)'
;MFKLSDGCSSTCKDFPKEIPSYGDIGGIGVTLAFVLTAWMVVIVLVGYYLKVYDPRLDPFRKEGTQRVTKYPNSIDYSVHEILQSIPWLKLHSTSVSSRPSRLGTVLNACVLMFADVQIFTSLAILIGAYASVGCDIVAYHWQYMIYLAWLASVTHLASLSFLRNHLANNPAKRTWRLVSMCIIQVMLSVAVGLSMTFEGEPWLNSQGGRPAICYFENRIDTSSNASQSSIKFIILIAWGLAIRIAKTFESFEGGLRRIASRLAESGNRDRRTFLGSTEGQWSWRFDNTFLPLRFLLSYLDLAGIGTYWVVSIQLDLFTSLLAEVYWVFFTITWITTRLVKLRIPGNQDDSKWMFGQVLPIILLIAPLAIAIESFCMVPTSNELPNTSQDISANDPYGIRDLSHIHSSTYRGVFFLAVLSYIAIAVYFVLDQAETQSFASTLIRINSTVFVLQPTLQVSWVVCNMWLDKMALNMALKRTIRDVVLVVYSSISLVQNFDSSDDHGPLVPPSGSTTKDTTRYAELMMCLLILYAHASLAATFVLDEMLRGTKWRYFLHLNLLCVSYLILRAIMIAIPAYLSFASILPDKYILTCAGVSMFLLLFVFSLEVWAGKKNLPKRKAFFIRSVVLLFLCPFCLLLSQLLSYMMVSIFLGGFLFSLNLWSVIGLCVDGCRHSFDTALDDALLMEP
;
A
#
# COMPACT_ATOMS: atom_id res chain seq x y z
N MET A 1 -9.98 20.45 -32.31
CA MET A 1 -9.35 19.78 -33.48
C MET A 1 -8.68 20.86 -34.29
N PHE A 2 -7.38 21.11 -34.05
CA PHE A 2 -6.61 22.10 -34.81
C PHE A 2 -6.27 21.47 -36.17
N LYS A 3 -6.84 21.98 -37.26
CA LYS A 3 -6.36 21.69 -38.62
C LYS A 3 -5.06 22.46 -38.82
N LEU A 4 -3.92 21.78 -38.76
CA LEU A 4 -2.65 22.32 -39.23
C LEU A 4 -2.10 21.41 -40.35
N SER A 5 -1.92 22.02 -41.52
CA SER A 5 -1.22 21.57 -42.73
C SER A 5 -1.94 20.57 -43.66
N ASP A 6 -2.45 21.10 -44.77
CA ASP A 6 -2.75 20.39 -46.01
C ASP A 6 -1.43 19.88 -46.62
N GLY A 7 -1.03 18.64 -46.36
CA GLY A 7 0.21 18.11 -46.95
C GLY A 7 0.53 16.62 -46.77
N CYS A 8 -0.14 15.90 -45.87
CA CYS A 8 0.05 14.45 -45.73
C CYS A 8 -1.24 13.80 -45.24
N SER A 9 -1.64 12.70 -45.88
CA SER A 9 -2.84 11.94 -45.53
C SER A 9 -2.49 10.47 -45.48
N SER A 10 -2.43 9.91 -44.27
CA SER A 10 -2.25 8.47 -44.05
C SER A 10 -3.43 7.67 -44.61
N THR A 11 -3.17 6.66 -45.43
CA THR A 11 -4.23 5.80 -45.98
C THR A 11 -4.40 4.54 -45.12
N CYS A 12 -5.61 4.25 -44.63
CA CYS A 12 -5.87 3.08 -43.78
C CYS A 12 -5.94 1.73 -44.52
N LYS A 13 -5.72 1.73 -45.84
CA LYS A 13 -5.81 0.55 -46.71
C LYS A 13 -4.46 -0.13 -46.96
N ASP A 14 -3.39 0.66 -47.07
CA ASP A 14 -2.03 0.18 -47.33
C ASP A 14 -1.12 0.57 -46.16
N PHE A 15 -0.61 -0.40 -45.41
CA PHE A 15 0.29 -0.16 -44.28
C PHE A 15 1.46 -1.14 -44.29
N PRO A 16 2.65 -0.72 -43.82
CA PRO A 16 3.81 -1.60 -43.77
C PRO A 16 3.57 -2.74 -42.77
N LYS A 17 3.88 -3.97 -43.19
CA LYS A 17 3.80 -5.16 -42.32
C LYS A 17 4.85 -5.12 -41.20
N GLU A 18 5.97 -4.48 -41.46
CA GLU A 18 7.02 -4.21 -40.50
C GLU A 18 6.85 -2.81 -39.89
N ILE A 19 7.24 -2.65 -38.63
CA ILE A 19 7.16 -1.36 -37.95
C ILE A 19 8.22 -0.43 -38.57
N PRO A 20 7.84 0.72 -39.16
CA PRO A 20 8.81 1.66 -39.74
C PRO A 20 9.72 2.21 -38.63
N SER A 21 10.98 2.54 -38.93
CA SER A 21 11.84 3.14 -37.92
C SER A 21 11.42 4.59 -37.63
N TYR A 22 11.31 4.95 -36.36
CA TYR A 22 11.09 6.33 -35.92
C TYR A 22 11.95 6.64 -34.69
N GLY A 23 13.23 6.86 -34.96
CA GLY A 23 14.28 7.03 -33.94
C GLY A 23 14.09 8.19 -32.95
N ASP A 24 13.26 9.20 -33.25
CA ASP A 24 12.99 10.33 -32.35
C ASP A 24 12.01 9.97 -31.22
N ILE A 25 11.16 8.95 -31.41
CA ILE A 25 10.20 8.46 -30.41
C ILE A 25 10.62 7.08 -29.90
N GLY A 26 10.82 6.11 -30.80
CA GLY A 26 11.22 4.74 -30.48
C GLY A 26 12.70 4.57 -30.12
N GLY A 27 13.49 5.64 -30.23
CA GLY A 27 14.93 5.62 -30.11
C GLY A 27 15.44 5.06 -28.79
N ILE A 28 16.56 4.32 -28.85
CA ILE A 28 17.22 3.79 -27.64
C ILE A 28 17.67 4.91 -26.69
N GLY A 29 18.26 5.98 -27.22
CA GLY A 29 18.75 7.08 -26.39
C GLY A 29 17.63 7.87 -25.70
N VAL A 30 16.52 8.12 -26.42
CA VAL A 30 15.32 8.75 -25.85
C VAL A 30 14.76 7.90 -24.72
N THR A 31 14.62 6.60 -24.97
CA THR A 31 14.08 5.66 -23.97
C THR A 31 14.94 5.60 -22.72
N LEU A 32 16.26 5.46 -22.88
CA LEU A 32 17.19 5.43 -21.76
C LEU A 32 17.11 6.72 -20.96
N ALA A 33 17.03 7.89 -21.60
CA ALA A 33 16.93 9.16 -20.89
C ALA A 33 15.68 9.24 -19.98
N PHE A 34 14.51 8.85 -20.48
CA PHE A 34 13.26 8.84 -19.69
C PHE A 34 13.30 7.80 -18.57
N VAL A 35 13.71 6.57 -18.88
CA VAL A 35 13.77 5.47 -17.90
C VAL A 35 14.79 5.78 -16.79
N LEU A 36 16.01 6.19 -17.16
CA LEU A 36 17.05 6.51 -16.18
C LEU A 36 16.65 7.70 -15.32
N THR A 37 16.09 8.77 -15.90
CA THR A 37 15.65 9.93 -15.10
C THR A 37 14.59 9.51 -14.08
N ALA A 38 13.57 8.77 -14.51
CA ALA A 38 12.48 8.35 -13.64
C ALA A 38 13.00 7.46 -12.50
N TRP A 39 13.81 6.45 -12.79
CA TRP A 39 14.37 5.57 -11.77
C TRP A 39 15.32 6.31 -10.82
N MET A 40 16.15 7.23 -11.32
CA MET A 40 17.05 8.02 -10.47
C MET A 40 16.27 8.88 -9.47
N VAL A 41 15.23 9.59 -9.91
CA VAL A 41 14.41 10.43 -9.01
C VAL A 41 13.64 9.57 -8.00
N VAL A 42 13.11 8.41 -8.40
CA VAL A 42 12.45 7.47 -7.47
C VAL A 42 13.43 6.91 -6.45
N ILE A 43 14.63 6.51 -6.86
CA ILE A 43 15.69 6.02 -5.95
C ILE A 43 16.10 7.11 -4.97
N VAL A 44 16.25 8.36 -5.42
CA VAL A 44 16.53 9.51 -4.54
C VAL A 44 15.39 9.71 -3.53
N LEU A 45 14.13 9.62 -3.95
CA LEU A 45 12.97 9.71 -3.06
C LEU A 45 12.95 8.58 -2.02
N VAL A 46 13.21 7.33 -2.43
CA VAL A 46 13.31 6.18 -1.51
C VAL A 46 14.46 6.39 -0.52
N GLY A 47 15.64 6.80 -1.00
CA GLY A 47 16.80 7.08 -0.15
C GLY A 47 16.54 8.22 0.83
N TYR A 48 15.85 9.27 0.40
CA TYR A 48 15.41 10.37 1.25
C TYR A 48 14.47 9.89 2.36
N TYR A 49 13.46 9.09 2.02
CA TYR A 49 12.53 8.52 3.00
C TYR A 49 13.24 7.65 4.05
N LEU A 50 14.20 6.81 3.61
CA LEU A 50 14.90 5.88 4.50
C LEU A 50 15.96 6.54 5.40
N LYS A 51 16.63 7.62 4.93
CA LYS A 51 17.83 8.17 5.59
C LYS A 51 17.73 9.62 6.06
N VAL A 52 16.83 10.42 5.52
CA VAL A 52 16.80 11.88 5.75
C VAL A 52 15.46 12.34 6.31
N TYR A 53 14.37 11.67 5.94
CA TYR A 53 13.04 12.06 6.33
C TYR A 53 12.80 11.90 7.84
N ASP A 54 12.43 13.01 8.48
CA ASP A 54 12.00 13.07 9.88
C ASP A 54 10.50 13.42 9.95
N PRO A 55 9.63 12.50 10.42
CA PRO A 55 8.19 12.73 10.53
C PRO A 55 7.78 13.72 11.62
N ARG A 56 8.71 14.12 12.50
CA ARG A 56 8.48 15.11 13.58
C ARG A 56 8.58 16.55 13.07
N LEU A 57 9.19 16.77 11.91
CA LEU A 57 9.33 18.10 11.34
C LEU A 57 8.11 18.49 10.52
N ASP A 58 7.76 19.77 10.56
CA ASP A 58 6.70 20.33 9.73
C ASP A 58 7.13 20.33 8.25
N PRO A 59 6.36 19.70 7.32
CA PRO A 59 6.66 19.70 5.89
C PRO A 59 6.55 21.09 5.23
N PHE A 60 5.90 22.06 5.87
CA PHE A 60 5.72 23.43 5.37
C PHE A 60 6.59 24.45 6.11
N ARG A 61 7.61 23.99 6.85
CA ARG A 61 8.54 24.87 7.58
C ARG A 61 9.37 25.74 6.63
N LYS A 62 9.86 26.88 7.15
CA LYS A 62 10.82 27.69 6.41
C LYS A 62 12.12 26.91 6.22
N GLU A 63 12.78 27.07 5.08
CA GLU A 63 14.06 26.41 4.81
C GLU A 63 15.09 26.74 5.90
N GLY A 64 15.85 25.72 6.32
CA GLY A 64 16.82 25.85 7.42
C GLY A 64 16.22 25.89 8.83
N THR A 65 14.91 26.06 8.99
CA THR A 65 14.26 26.04 10.31
C THR A 65 13.90 24.61 10.74
N GLN A 66 13.92 24.33 12.04
CA GLN A 66 13.53 23.05 12.64
C GLN A 66 12.19 23.18 13.36
N ARG A 67 11.17 23.66 12.66
CA ARG A 67 9.82 23.75 13.23
C ARG A 67 9.23 22.34 13.39
N VAL A 68 8.95 21.98 14.63
CA VAL A 68 8.30 20.71 14.99
C VAL A 68 6.81 20.78 14.63
N THR A 69 6.28 19.68 14.09
CA THR A 69 4.86 19.59 13.78
C THR A 69 4.04 19.21 15.02
N LYS A 70 2.90 19.91 15.22
CA LYS A 70 1.94 19.58 16.28
C LYS A 70 1.20 18.26 16.04
N TYR A 71 1.05 17.86 14.77
CA TYR A 71 0.30 16.68 14.35
C TYR A 71 1.18 15.80 13.45
N PRO A 72 2.14 15.05 14.04
CA PRO A 72 2.97 14.12 13.26
C PRO A 72 2.12 13.00 12.69
N ASN A 73 2.48 12.51 11.51
CA ASN A 73 1.83 11.35 10.91
C ASN A 73 2.22 10.10 11.71
N SER A 74 1.23 9.38 12.24
CA SER A 74 1.46 8.25 13.14
C SER A 74 2.17 7.07 12.46
N ILE A 75 1.90 6.85 11.17
CA ILE A 75 2.46 5.75 10.38
C ILE A 75 3.92 6.00 10.05
N ASP A 76 4.21 7.18 9.49
CA ASP A 76 5.57 7.56 9.17
C ASP A 76 6.44 7.59 10.44
N TYR A 77 5.88 8.04 11.57
CA TYR A 77 6.53 8.00 12.88
C TYR A 77 6.84 6.56 13.33
N SER A 78 5.87 5.65 13.19
CA SER A 78 6.06 4.23 13.52
C SER A 78 7.19 3.59 12.72
N VAL A 79 7.23 3.86 11.42
CA VAL A 79 8.25 3.33 10.51
C VAL A 79 9.61 3.95 10.80
N HIS A 80 9.65 5.24 11.12
CA HIS A 80 10.88 5.92 11.51
C HIS A 80 11.50 5.30 12.78
N GLU A 81 10.71 4.99 13.81
CA GLU A 81 11.20 4.28 15.01
C GLU A 81 11.77 2.89 14.66
N ILE A 82 11.10 2.16 13.76
CA ILE A 82 11.60 0.87 13.26
C ILE A 82 12.94 1.04 12.54
N LEU A 83 13.06 2.01 11.64
CA LEU A 83 14.30 2.27 10.90
C LEU A 83 15.47 2.63 11.83
N GLN A 84 15.20 3.43 12.88
CA GLN A 84 16.20 3.77 13.90
C GLN A 84 16.66 2.58 14.74
N SER A 85 15.83 1.53 14.86
CA SER A 85 16.20 0.31 15.59
C SER A 85 17.22 -0.57 14.85
N ILE A 86 17.41 -0.37 13.55
CA ILE A 86 18.27 -1.19 12.70
C ILE A 86 19.70 -0.60 12.66
N PRO A 87 20.75 -1.30 13.13
CA PRO A 87 22.08 -0.72 13.35
C PRO A 87 22.73 -0.07 12.11
N TRP A 88 22.53 -0.61 10.92
CA TRP A 88 23.10 -0.10 9.66
C TRP A 88 22.27 1.01 8.99
N LEU A 89 20.99 1.12 9.38
CA LEU A 89 20.08 2.21 9.00
C LEU A 89 19.98 3.29 10.07
N LYS A 90 20.60 3.04 11.23
CA LYS A 90 20.61 3.93 12.37
C LYS A 90 21.13 5.26 11.86
N LEU A 91 20.23 6.23 11.72
CA LEU A 91 20.64 7.62 11.59
C LEU A 91 21.60 7.83 12.75
N HIS A 92 22.84 8.24 12.45
CA HIS A 92 23.66 8.87 13.46
C HIS A 92 22.99 10.21 13.73
N SER A 93 21.88 10.16 14.48
CA SER A 93 21.23 11.30 15.11
C SER A 93 22.12 11.71 16.28
N THR A 94 23.39 11.95 16.01
CA THR A 94 24.13 12.94 16.78
C THR A 94 23.32 14.21 16.64
N SER A 95 22.75 14.66 17.76
CA SER A 95 22.48 16.05 18.09
C SER A 95 22.25 16.97 16.89
N VAL A 96 21.00 17.42 16.69
CA VAL A 96 20.54 18.81 16.49
C VAL A 96 21.61 19.89 16.22
N SER A 97 22.58 19.61 15.35
CA SER A 97 23.78 20.42 15.14
C SER A 97 23.89 20.76 13.66
N SER A 98 23.19 21.84 13.33
CA SER A 98 23.74 22.96 12.57
C SER A 98 24.61 22.64 11.35
N ARG A 99 23.96 22.18 10.27
CA ARG A 99 24.22 22.67 8.90
C ARG A 99 23.07 22.21 7.98
N PRO A 100 22.54 23.05 7.07
CA PRO A 100 21.86 22.50 5.90
C PRO A 100 22.88 21.58 5.26
N SER A 101 22.62 20.26 5.27
CA SER A 101 23.56 19.33 4.69
C SER A 101 23.71 19.76 3.23
N ARG A 102 24.94 20.07 2.82
CA ARG A 102 25.26 20.47 1.45
C ARG A 102 24.61 19.52 0.44
N LEU A 103 24.60 18.23 0.81
CA LEU A 103 23.89 17.15 0.14
C LEU A 103 22.40 17.45 -0.10
N GLY A 104 21.65 17.95 0.88
CA GLY A 104 20.23 18.28 0.73
C GLY A 104 19.99 19.40 -0.29
N THR A 105 20.79 20.47 -0.27
CA THR A 105 20.69 21.56 -1.25
C THR A 105 21.01 21.08 -2.66
N VAL A 106 22.03 20.24 -2.80
CA VAL A 106 22.45 19.64 -4.07
C VAL A 106 21.39 18.69 -4.62
N LEU A 107 20.84 17.81 -3.78
CA LEU A 107 19.78 16.89 -4.18
C LEU A 107 18.51 17.64 -4.58
N ASN A 108 18.15 18.73 -3.88
CA ASN A 108 17.05 19.59 -4.27
C ASN A 108 17.26 20.19 -5.66
N ALA A 109 18.44 20.76 -5.93
CA ALA A 109 18.76 21.31 -7.25
C ALA A 109 18.75 20.24 -8.35
N CYS A 110 19.31 19.06 -8.08
CA CYS A 110 19.39 17.95 -9.00
C CYS A 110 18.00 17.39 -9.37
N VAL A 111 17.17 17.08 -8.37
CA VAL A 111 15.79 16.60 -8.57
C VAL A 111 14.95 17.66 -9.28
N LEU A 112 15.13 18.95 -8.96
CA LEU A 112 14.45 20.05 -9.63
C LEU A 112 14.77 20.08 -11.12
N MET A 113 16.05 19.97 -11.50
CA MET A 113 16.44 19.95 -12.90
C MET A 113 16.00 18.69 -13.63
N PHE A 114 16.07 17.50 -13.00
CA PHE A 114 15.53 16.28 -13.60
C PHE A 114 14.04 16.44 -13.92
N ALA A 115 13.27 17.03 -13.01
CA ALA A 115 11.86 17.30 -13.25
C ALA A 115 11.66 18.35 -14.37
N ASP A 116 12.44 19.43 -14.40
CA ASP A 116 12.32 20.49 -15.42
C ASP A 116 12.67 19.98 -16.82
N VAL A 117 13.77 19.23 -16.96
CA VAL A 117 14.14 18.57 -18.23
C VAL A 117 13.01 17.66 -18.70
N GLN A 118 12.45 16.84 -17.81
CA GLN A 118 11.35 15.95 -18.14
C GLN A 118 10.08 16.68 -18.57
N ILE A 119 9.76 17.85 -17.99
CA ILE A 119 8.62 18.66 -18.41
C ILE A 119 8.77 19.02 -19.89
N PHE A 120 9.93 19.58 -20.26
CA PHE A 120 10.16 20.03 -21.64
C PHE A 120 10.27 18.87 -22.62
N THR A 121 10.97 17.79 -22.28
CA THR A 121 11.11 16.63 -23.17
C THR A 121 9.78 15.89 -23.34
N SER A 122 8.98 15.73 -22.29
CA SER A 122 7.67 15.08 -22.41
C SER A 122 6.70 15.93 -23.22
N LEU A 123 6.71 17.26 -23.03
CA LEU A 123 5.87 18.17 -23.79
C LEU A 123 6.26 18.13 -25.28
N ALA A 124 7.56 18.12 -25.60
CA ALA A 124 8.05 18.02 -26.97
C ALA A 124 7.62 16.71 -27.64
N ILE A 125 7.78 15.57 -26.95
CA ILE A 125 7.35 14.26 -27.48
C ILE A 125 5.84 14.22 -27.68
N LEU A 126 5.05 14.70 -26.72
CA LEU A 126 3.59 14.73 -26.85
C LEU A 126 3.16 15.63 -28.02
N ILE A 127 3.65 16.87 -28.09
CA ILE A 127 3.33 17.81 -29.17
C ILE A 127 3.74 17.22 -30.53
N GLY A 128 4.96 16.67 -30.64
CA GLY A 128 5.46 16.05 -31.86
C GLY A 128 4.59 14.88 -32.32
N ALA A 129 4.23 13.99 -31.39
CA ALA A 129 3.34 12.86 -31.69
C ALA A 129 1.96 13.34 -32.16
N TYR A 130 1.34 14.30 -31.46
CA TYR A 130 0.05 14.88 -31.87
C TYR A 130 0.11 15.56 -33.24
N ALA A 131 1.20 16.27 -33.54
CA ALA A 131 1.40 16.90 -34.85
C ALA A 131 1.54 15.86 -35.98
N SER A 132 2.10 14.69 -35.68
CA SER A 132 2.33 13.61 -36.66
C SER A 132 1.15 12.65 -36.88
N VAL A 133 0.04 12.80 -36.14
CA VAL A 133 -1.12 11.86 -36.18
C VAL A 133 -1.72 11.69 -37.57
N GLY A 134 -1.81 12.77 -38.36
CA GLY A 134 -2.39 12.72 -39.71
C GLY A 134 -1.44 12.18 -40.78
N CYS A 135 -0.17 11.95 -40.42
CA CYS A 135 0.92 11.66 -41.34
C CYS A 135 1.44 10.23 -41.12
N ASP A 136 2.55 10.08 -40.39
CA ASP A 136 3.38 8.87 -40.44
C ASP A 136 3.42 8.10 -39.11
N ILE A 137 2.76 8.58 -38.05
CA ILE A 137 2.84 7.90 -36.75
C ILE A 137 1.97 6.63 -36.72
N VAL A 138 2.65 5.48 -36.62
CA VAL A 138 2.00 4.17 -36.46
C VAL A 138 1.58 3.92 -35.01
N ALA A 139 0.63 3.00 -34.82
CA ALA A 139 0.08 2.65 -33.50
C ALA A 139 1.16 2.26 -32.48
N TYR A 140 2.22 1.57 -32.92
CA TYR A 140 3.36 1.24 -32.08
C TYR A 140 4.03 2.48 -31.45
N HIS A 141 4.38 3.49 -32.26
CA HIS A 141 5.04 4.71 -31.77
C HIS A 141 4.12 5.57 -30.91
N TRP A 142 2.81 5.56 -31.20
CA TRP A 142 1.82 6.20 -30.36
C TRP A 142 1.80 5.60 -28.94
N GLN A 143 1.73 4.27 -28.86
CA GLN A 143 1.76 3.55 -27.58
C GLN A 143 3.09 3.74 -26.84
N TYR A 144 4.20 3.76 -27.60
CA TYR A 144 5.53 3.99 -27.04
C TYR A 144 5.65 5.39 -26.42
N MET A 145 5.18 6.42 -27.13
CA MET A 145 5.11 7.80 -26.64
C MET A 145 4.28 7.92 -25.36
N ILE A 146 3.14 7.24 -25.26
CA ILE A 146 2.31 7.21 -24.04
C ILE A 146 3.14 6.74 -22.83
N TYR A 147 3.89 5.65 -22.97
CA TYR A 147 4.71 5.12 -21.88
C TYR A 147 5.87 6.05 -21.51
N LEU A 148 6.53 6.69 -22.47
CA LEU A 148 7.57 7.68 -22.17
C LEU A 148 7.00 8.90 -21.43
N ALA A 149 5.89 9.46 -21.91
CA ALA A 149 5.22 10.58 -21.26
C ALA A 149 4.74 10.22 -19.84
N TRP A 150 4.32 8.98 -19.61
CA TRP A 150 3.96 8.52 -18.28
C TRP A 150 5.19 8.35 -17.35
N LEU A 151 6.34 7.87 -17.84
CA LEU A 151 7.58 7.90 -17.04
C LEU A 151 7.95 9.32 -16.59
N ALA A 152 7.76 10.32 -17.45
CA ALA A 152 7.92 11.73 -17.09
C ALA A 152 6.92 12.15 -16.00
N SER A 153 5.64 11.82 -16.15
CA SER A 153 4.63 12.07 -15.11
C SER A 153 4.98 11.44 -13.76
N VAL A 154 5.52 10.21 -13.73
CA VAL A 154 6.00 9.58 -12.49
C VAL A 154 7.15 10.36 -11.87
N THR A 155 8.09 10.85 -12.69
CA THR A 155 9.19 11.72 -12.25
C THR A 155 8.64 13.00 -11.60
N HIS A 156 7.63 13.62 -12.21
CA HIS A 156 6.96 14.80 -11.66
C HIS A 156 6.31 14.52 -10.30
N LEU A 157 5.57 13.43 -10.17
CA LEU A 157 4.93 13.04 -8.92
C LEU A 157 5.96 12.76 -7.81
N ALA A 158 7.06 12.06 -8.15
CA ALA A 158 8.16 11.82 -7.22
C ALA A 158 8.85 13.12 -6.79
N SER A 159 9.06 14.06 -7.72
CA SER A 159 9.65 15.36 -7.43
C SER A 159 8.78 16.21 -6.50
N LEU A 160 7.45 16.16 -6.63
CA LEU A 160 6.51 16.88 -5.75
C LEU A 160 6.53 16.32 -4.32
N SER A 161 6.66 15.01 -4.16
CA SER A 161 6.83 14.36 -2.86
C SER A 161 8.14 14.76 -2.18
N PHE A 162 9.26 14.72 -2.91
CA PHE A 162 10.58 15.05 -2.39
C PHE A 162 10.74 16.56 -2.10
N LEU A 163 10.36 17.42 -3.05
CA LEU A 163 10.57 18.87 -2.98
C LEU A 163 9.46 19.61 -2.22
N ARG A 164 8.57 18.92 -1.49
CA ARG A 164 7.40 19.54 -0.82
C ARG A 164 7.77 20.77 0.00
N ASN A 165 8.79 20.64 0.86
CA ASN A 165 9.28 21.74 1.69
C ASN A 165 9.89 22.89 0.86
N HIS A 166 10.63 22.56 -0.20
CA HIS A 166 11.27 23.57 -1.06
C HIS A 166 10.23 24.37 -1.87
N LEU A 167 9.24 23.69 -2.45
CA LEU A 167 8.18 24.29 -3.26
C LEU A 167 7.14 25.05 -2.42
N ALA A 168 6.93 24.67 -1.15
CA ALA A 168 6.10 25.42 -0.22
C ALA A 168 6.65 26.83 0.03
N ASN A 169 7.98 26.96 0.14
CA ASN A 169 8.66 28.23 0.35
C ASN A 169 8.84 29.06 -0.95
N ASN A 170 8.64 28.44 -2.12
CA ASN A 170 8.85 29.08 -3.42
C ASN A 170 7.57 28.99 -4.30
N PRO A 171 6.52 29.79 -4.01
CA PRO A 171 5.21 29.63 -4.65
C PRO A 171 5.24 29.87 -6.16
N ALA A 172 6.02 30.83 -6.66
CA ALA A 172 6.13 31.08 -8.11
C ALA A 172 6.74 29.86 -8.86
N LYS A 173 7.82 29.30 -8.31
CA LYS A 173 8.47 28.08 -8.79
C LYS A 173 7.53 26.87 -8.76
N ARG A 174 6.64 26.81 -7.77
CA ARG A 174 5.61 25.77 -7.66
C ARG A 174 4.53 25.95 -8.73
N THR A 175 3.94 27.14 -8.86
CA THR A 175 2.77 27.35 -9.72
C THR A 175 3.04 27.04 -11.18
N TRP A 176 4.14 27.51 -11.77
CA TRP A 176 4.41 27.25 -13.18
C TRP A 176 4.61 25.74 -13.44
N ARG A 177 5.31 25.04 -12.56
CA ARG A 177 5.52 23.58 -12.67
C ARG A 177 4.21 22.83 -12.59
N LEU A 178 3.35 23.18 -11.64
CA LEU A 178 2.04 22.55 -11.51
C LEU A 178 1.19 22.79 -12.77
N VAL A 179 1.22 24.00 -13.34
CA VAL A 179 0.52 24.31 -14.60
C VAL A 179 1.06 23.44 -15.75
N SER A 180 2.39 23.36 -15.92
CA SER A 180 3.01 22.52 -16.94
C SER A 180 2.69 21.03 -16.77
N MET A 181 2.76 20.52 -15.54
CA MET A 181 2.40 19.13 -15.22
C MET A 181 0.92 18.85 -15.51
N CYS A 182 0.01 19.78 -15.22
CA CYS A 182 -1.40 19.66 -15.58
C CYS A 182 -1.62 19.63 -17.09
N ILE A 183 -0.91 20.44 -17.87
CA ILE A 183 -0.98 20.43 -19.34
C ILE A 183 -0.53 19.07 -19.89
N ILE A 184 0.63 18.58 -19.44
CA ILE A 184 1.15 17.26 -19.81
C ILE A 184 0.14 16.17 -19.46
N GLN A 185 -0.46 16.25 -18.27
CA GLN A 185 -1.45 15.28 -17.81
C GLN A 185 -2.70 15.26 -18.68
N VAL A 186 -3.22 16.41 -19.09
CA VAL A 186 -4.38 16.48 -20.00
C VAL A 186 -4.03 15.88 -21.35
N MET A 187 -2.88 16.26 -21.93
CA MET A 187 -2.40 15.72 -23.20
C MET A 187 -2.20 14.20 -23.12
N LEU A 188 -1.63 13.68 -22.04
CA LEU A 188 -1.42 12.25 -21.81
C LEU A 188 -2.74 11.50 -21.64
N SER A 189 -3.67 12.02 -20.85
CA SER A 189 -4.99 11.40 -20.66
C SER A 189 -5.77 11.30 -21.98
N VAL A 190 -5.72 12.35 -22.82
CA VAL A 190 -6.33 12.31 -24.16
C VAL A 190 -5.63 11.27 -25.04
N ALA A 191 -4.30 11.18 -24.98
CA ALA A 191 -3.55 10.24 -25.82
C ALA A 191 -3.93 8.79 -25.50
N VAL A 192 -4.12 8.49 -24.22
CA VAL A 192 -4.57 7.16 -23.78
C VAL A 192 -6.04 6.91 -24.04
N GLY A 193 -6.89 7.93 -23.95
CA GLY A 193 -8.29 7.82 -24.39
C GLY A 193 -8.38 7.42 -25.86
N LEU A 194 -7.49 7.94 -26.71
CA LEU A 194 -7.42 7.57 -28.12
C LEU A 194 -6.88 6.14 -28.34
N SER A 195 -5.98 5.64 -27.48
CA SER A 195 -5.46 4.26 -27.58
C SER A 195 -6.43 3.18 -27.07
N MET A 196 -7.62 3.54 -26.59
CA MET A 196 -8.62 2.57 -26.09
C MET A 196 -9.06 1.56 -27.17
N THR A 197 -8.99 1.95 -28.44
CA THR A 197 -9.40 1.13 -29.58
C THR A 197 -8.33 0.15 -30.06
N PHE A 198 -7.17 0.10 -29.40
CA PHE A 198 -6.07 -0.81 -29.74
C PHE A 198 -6.37 -2.21 -29.21
N GLU A 199 -7.32 -2.92 -29.84
CA GLU A 199 -7.70 -4.27 -29.42
C GLU A 199 -6.58 -5.30 -29.64
N GLY A 200 -6.36 -6.14 -28.62
CA GLY A 200 -5.25 -7.10 -28.58
C GLY A 200 -3.91 -6.41 -28.28
N GLU A 201 -2.81 -7.15 -28.46
CA GLU A 201 -1.47 -6.57 -28.52
C GLU A 201 -1.13 -6.42 -30.02
N PRO A 202 -1.58 -5.35 -30.72
CA PRO A 202 -1.47 -5.26 -32.18
C PRO A 202 -0.03 -5.33 -32.70
N TRP A 203 0.94 -5.04 -31.83
CA TRP A 203 2.37 -5.20 -32.09
C TRP A 203 2.86 -6.66 -32.12
N LEU A 204 2.15 -7.63 -31.55
CA LEU A 204 2.47 -9.06 -31.69
C LEU A 204 1.95 -9.66 -33.01
N ASN A 205 0.88 -9.13 -33.60
CA ASN A 205 0.18 -9.72 -34.74
C ASN A 205 0.52 -9.06 -36.10
N SER A 206 1.70 -8.47 -36.26
CA SER A 206 2.11 -7.73 -37.47
C SER A 206 1.22 -6.52 -37.85
N GLN A 207 0.37 -6.05 -36.93
CA GLN A 207 -0.49 -4.86 -37.14
C GLN A 207 0.09 -3.58 -36.51
N GLY A 208 1.23 -3.65 -35.81
CA GLY A 208 1.86 -2.51 -35.15
C GLY A 208 2.33 -1.38 -36.09
N GLY A 209 2.52 -1.69 -37.38
CA GLY A 209 2.86 -0.74 -38.45
C GLY A 209 1.66 0.02 -39.04
N ARG A 210 0.42 -0.25 -38.59
CA ARG A 210 -0.76 0.47 -39.07
C ARG A 210 -0.80 1.89 -38.47
N PRO A 211 -1.12 2.94 -39.27
CA PRO A 211 -1.24 4.31 -38.77
C PRO A 211 -2.20 4.42 -37.58
N ALA A 212 -1.81 5.19 -36.55
CA ALA A 212 -2.57 5.28 -35.30
C ALA A 212 -3.99 5.86 -35.51
N ILE A 213 -4.14 6.83 -36.42
CA ILE A 213 -5.42 7.46 -36.75
C ILE A 213 -6.49 6.47 -37.21
N CYS A 214 -6.10 5.38 -37.87
CA CYS A 214 -7.01 4.34 -38.35
C CYS A 214 -7.68 3.57 -37.22
N TYR A 215 -7.05 3.51 -36.04
CA TYR A 215 -7.67 2.93 -34.86
C TYR A 215 -8.58 3.92 -34.14
N PHE A 216 -8.31 5.23 -34.21
CA PHE A 216 -9.12 6.24 -33.51
C PHE A 216 -10.52 6.38 -34.11
N GLU A 217 -10.68 6.04 -35.39
CA GLU A 217 -11.98 6.04 -36.07
C GLU A 217 -12.85 4.82 -35.73
N ASN A 218 -12.25 3.75 -35.21
CA ASN A 218 -13.00 2.57 -34.78
C ASN A 218 -13.87 2.90 -33.57
N ARG A 219 -15.02 2.21 -33.46
CA ARG A 219 -15.87 2.34 -32.27
C ARG A 219 -15.14 1.79 -31.05
N ILE A 220 -15.24 2.51 -29.94
CA ILE A 220 -14.71 2.08 -28.65
C ILE A 220 -15.58 0.92 -28.16
N ASP A 221 -15.00 -0.29 -28.11
CA ASP A 221 -15.57 -1.38 -27.34
C ASP A 221 -15.14 -1.22 -25.86
N THR A 222 -16.09 -0.84 -25.01
CA THR A 222 -15.85 -0.64 -23.57
C THR A 222 -15.60 -1.94 -22.82
N SER A 223 -15.88 -3.09 -23.44
CA SER A 223 -15.63 -4.41 -22.86
C SER A 223 -14.22 -4.93 -23.13
N SER A 224 -13.51 -4.37 -24.11
CA SER A 224 -12.17 -4.83 -24.50
C SER A 224 -11.12 -4.59 -23.40
N ASN A 225 -10.14 -5.49 -23.31
CA ASN A 225 -9.04 -5.39 -22.33
C ASN A 225 -8.26 -4.07 -22.48
N ALA A 226 -8.10 -3.58 -23.71
CA ALA A 226 -7.40 -2.33 -24.02
C ALA A 226 -8.13 -1.10 -23.47
N SER A 227 -9.46 -1.04 -23.62
CA SER A 227 -10.31 0.00 -23.02
C SER A 227 -10.22 -0.04 -21.49
N GLN A 228 -10.31 -1.23 -20.89
CA GLN A 228 -10.24 -1.38 -19.43
C GLN A 228 -8.88 -0.94 -18.87
N SER A 229 -7.78 -1.36 -19.49
CA SER A 229 -6.42 -0.95 -19.11
C SER A 229 -6.21 0.56 -19.24
N SER A 230 -6.69 1.15 -20.34
CA SER A 230 -6.64 2.59 -20.58
C SER A 230 -7.45 3.41 -19.55
N ILE A 231 -8.62 2.92 -19.13
CA ILE A 231 -9.40 3.57 -18.07
C ILE A 231 -8.69 3.48 -16.72
N LYS A 232 -8.19 2.29 -16.34
CA LYS A 232 -7.37 2.11 -15.13
C LYS A 232 -6.19 3.07 -15.12
N PHE A 233 -5.56 3.23 -16.29
CA PHE A 233 -4.44 4.14 -16.50
C PHE A 233 -4.82 5.61 -16.23
N ILE A 234 -5.87 6.11 -16.87
CA ILE A 234 -6.34 7.51 -16.72
C ILE A 234 -6.73 7.80 -15.27
N ILE A 235 -7.42 6.87 -14.61
CA ILE A 235 -7.79 7.02 -13.20
C ILE A 235 -6.54 7.13 -12.32
N LEU A 236 -5.57 6.23 -12.52
CA LEU A 236 -4.35 6.16 -11.70
C LEU A 236 -3.54 7.46 -11.78
N ILE A 237 -3.31 7.98 -12.97
CA ILE A 237 -2.51 9.20 -13.19
C ILE A 237 -3.25 10.46 -12.72
N ALA A 238 -4.56 10.58 -13.01
CA ALA A 238 -5.35 11.74 -12.63
C ALA A 238 -5.48 11.82 -11.10
N TRP A 239 -5.76 10.68 -10.46
CA TRP A 239 -5.81 10.55 -9.01
C TRP A 239 -4.46 10.85 -8.36
N GLY A 240 -3.37 10.28 -8.90
CA GLY A 240 -2.01 10.50 -8.42
C GLY A 240 -1.61 11.97 -8.44
N LEU A 241 -1.87 12.67 -9.55
CA LEU A 241 -1.59 14.10 -9.68
C LEU A 241 -2.48 14.94 -8.75
N ALA A 242 -3.80 14.70 -8.74
CA ALA A 242 -4.73 15.47 -7.92
C ALA A 242 -4.37 15.41 -6.43
N ILE A 243 -4.01 14.22 -5.91
CA ILE A 243 -3.58 14.07 -4.51
C ILE A 243 -2.29 14.85 -4.24
N ARG A 244 -1.27 14.73 -5.10
CA ARG A 244 0.02 15.40 -4.88
C ARG A 244 -0.12 16.92 -4.92
N ILE A 245 -0.95 17.43 -5.82
CA ILE A 245 -1.31 18.86 -5.87
C ILE A 245 -1.99 19.25 -4.55
N ALA A 246 -3.03 18.54 -4.14
CA ALA A 246 -3.78 18.85 -2.92
C ALA A 246 -2.86 18.85 -1.68
N LYS A 247 -1.98 17.86 -1.55
CA LYS A 247 -0.99 17.76 -0.46
C LYS A 247 0.09 18.83 -0.49
N THR A 248 0.27 19.56 -1.59
CA THR A 248 1.23 20.68 -1.63
C THR A 248 0.70 21.93 -0.90
N PHE A 249 -0.57 21.93 -0.50
CA PHE A 249 -1.20 23.02 0.26
C PHE A 249 -1.31 22.68 1.75
N GLU A 250 -0.77 23.58 2.58
CA GLU A 250 -0.75 23.44 4.05
C GLU A 250 -2.15 23.26 4.64
N SER A 251 -3.14 24.03 4.17
CA SER A 251 -4.52 23.97 4.67
C SER A 251 -5.15 22.59 4.50
N PHE A 252 -4.87 21.92 3.37
CA PHE A 252 -5.43 20.61 3.07
C PHE A 252 -4.72 19.51 3.86
N GLU A 253 -3.39 19.40 3.74
CA GLU A 253 -2.63 18.36 4.44
C GLU A 253 -2.68 18.53 5.96
N GLY A 254 -2.47 19.75 6.46
CA GLY A 254 -2.55 20.07 7.89
C GLY A 254 -3.95 19.89 8.47
N GLY A 255 -4.99 20.15 7.68
CA GLY A 255 -6.39 19.88 8.04
C GLY A 255 -6.66 18.39 8.24
N LEU A 256 -6.24 17.55 7.28
CA LEU A 256 -6.40 16.10 7.37
C LEU A 256 -5.63 15.49 8.54
N ARG A 257 -4.35 15.88 8.73
CA ARG A 257 -3.54 15.44 9.90
C ARG A 257 -4.19 15.85 11.23
N ARG A 258 -4.76 17.05 11.30
CA ARG A 258 -5.48 17.53 12.49
C ARG A 258 -6.72 16.66 12.76
N ILE A 259 -7.52 16.35 11.74
CA ILE A 259 -8.71 15.49 11.88
C ILE A 259 -8.30 14.08 12.31
N ALA A 260 -7.29 13.48 11.65
CA ALA A 260 -6.77 12.16 11.99
C ALA A 260 -6.34 12.08 13.46
N SER A 261 -5.60 13.07 13.94
CA SER A 261 -5.14 13.12 15.33
C SER A 261 -6.28 13.29 16.34
N ARG A 262 -7.34 14.03 16.00
CA ARG A 262 -8.54 14.20 16.85
C ARG A 262 -9.33 12.90 16.95
N LEU A 263 -9.49 12.18 15.84
CA LEU A 263 -10.15 10.88 15.82
C LEU A 263 -9.38 9.83 16.63
N ALA A 264 -8.05 9.79 16.48
CA ALA A 264 -7.19 8.93 17.31
C ALA A 264 -7.36 9.23 18.80
N GLU A 265 -7.37 10.51 19.18
CA GLU A 265 -7.57 10.93 20.57
C GLU A 265 -8.95 10.55 21.10
N SER A 266 -10.02 10.78 20.34
CA SER A 266 -11.38 10.37 20.72
C SER A 266 -11.44 8.87 20.97
N GLY A 267 -10.95 8.05 20.03
CA GLY A 267 -10.93 6.60 20.22
C GLY A 267 -10.06 6.18 21.40
N ASN A 268 -8.93 6.85 21.66
CA ASN A 268 -8.08 6.58 22.83
C ASN A 268 -8.74 6.97 24.16
N ARG A 269 -9.50 8.07 24.18
CA ARG A 269 -10.28 8.50 25.35
C ARG A 269 -11.33 7.45 25.67
N ASP A 270 -12.12 7.05 24.69
CA ASP A 270 -13.22 6.10 24.87
C ASP A 270 -12.71 4.70 25.23
N ARG A 271 -11.59 4.27 24.62
CA ARG A 271 -10.90 3.03 25.00
C ARG A 271 -10.45 3.03 26.45
N ARG A 272 -9.86 4.12 26.94
CA ARG A 272 -9.43 4.24 28.35
C ARG A 272 -10.63 4.19 29.28
N THR A 273 -11.72 4.87 28.93
CA THR A 273 -12.98 4.82 29.69
C THR A 273 -13.54 3.39 29.74
N PHE A 274 -13.52 2.65 28.63
CA PHE A 274 -13.96 1.25 28.59
C PHE A 274 -13.10 0.33 29.45
N LEU A 275 -11.77 0.42 29.35
CA LEU A 275 -10.84 -0.43 30.11
C LEU A 275 -10.80 -0.07 31.60
N GLY A 276 -10.98 1.20 31.95
CA GLY A 276 -10.98 1.70 33.33
C GLY A 276 -12.31 1.55 34.06
N SER A 277 -13.41 1.28 33.33
CA SER A 277 -14.71 1.05 33.95
C SER A 277 -14.75 -0.27 34.72
N THR A 278 -15.20 -0.22 35.97
CA THR A 278 -15.52 -1.42 36.78
C THR A 278 -16.72 -2.17 36.20
N GLU A 279 -16.83 -3.46 36.52
CA GLU A 279 -17.74 -4.45 35.88
C GLU A 279 -19.20 -3.99 35.72
N GLY A 280 -19.76 -3.30 36.71
CA GLY A 280 -21.14 -2.78 36.66
C GLY A 280 -21.30 -1.39 36.05
N GLN A 281 -20.19 -0.71 35.74
CA GLN A 281 -20.23 0.69 35.34
C GLN A 281 -20.51 0.88 33.84
N TRP A 282 -19.75 0.23 32.95
CA TRP A 282 -20.04 0.38 31.52
C TRP A 282 -21.38 -0.23 31.10
N SER A 283 -21.87 -1.23 31.85
CA SER A 283 -23.19 -1.84 31.66
C SER A 283 -24.35 -0.97 32.13
N TRP A 284 -24.15 -0.05 33.12
CA TRP A 284 -25.23 0.82 33.64
C TRP A 284 -25.89 1.64 32.52
N ARG A 285 -25.13 1.97 31.45
CA ARG A 285 -25.61 2.78 30.33
C ARG A 285 -26.82 2.16 29.63
N PHE A 286 -26.97 0.83 29.72
CA PHE A 286 -28.03 0.05 29.07
C PHE A 286 -28.80 -0.84 30.06
N ASP A 287 -28.75 -0.52 31.36
CA ASP A 287 -29.27 -1.41 32.42
C ASP A 287 -30.80 -1.57 32.45
N ASN A 288 -31.54 -0.78 31.67
CA ASN A 288 -33.00 -0.89 31.54
C ASN A 288 -33.45 -1.70 30.30
N THR A 289 -32.53 -2.29 29.54
CA THR A 289 -32.85 -2.91 28.24
C THR A 289 -32.89 -4.44 28.32
N PHE A 290 -33.56 -5.13 27.40
CA PHE A 290 -33.55 -6.60 27.35
C PHE A 290 -32.13 -7.12 27.00
N LEU A 291 -31.73 -8.26 27.58
CA LEU A 291 -30.36 -8.81 27.52
C LEU A 291 -29.70 -8.79 26.10
N PRO A 292 -30.33 -9.32 25.02
CA PRO A 292 -29.75 -9.28 23.66
C PRO A 292 -29.56 -7.86 23.11
N LEU A 293 -30.46 -6.93 23.43
CA LEU A 293 -30.38 -5.55 22.96
C LEU A 293 -29.26 -4.78 23.68
N ARG A 294 -28.99 -5.09 24.96
CA ARG A 294 -27.79 -4.56 25.67
C ARG A 294 -26.50 -4.95 24.97
N PHE A 295 -26.39 -6.21 24.54
CA PHE A 295 -25.19 -6.69 23.86
C PHE A 295 -25.01 -6.07 22.48
N LEU A 296 -26.10 -5.91 21.73
CA LEU A 296 -26.07 -5.21 20.45
C LEU A 296 -25.58 -3.76 20.62
N LEU A 297 -26.12 -3.04 21.61
CA LEU A 297 -25.72 -1.65 21.88
C LEU A 297 -24.26 -1.57 22.38
N SER A 298 -23.82 -2.49 23.23
CA SER A 298 -22.41 -2.56 23.66
C SER A 298 -21.45 -2.87 22.50
N TYR A 299 -21.85 -3.75 21.57
CA TYR A 299 -21.09 -4.03 20.37
C TYR A 299 -21.02 -2.79 19.45
N LEU A 300 -22.13 -2.08 19.27
CA LEU A 300 -22.18 -0.86 18.47
C LEU A 300 -21.31 0.26 19.07
N ASP A 301 -21.31 0.44 20.39
CA ASP A 301 -20.43 1.39 21.07
C ASP A 301 -18.95 1.05 20.84
N LEU A 302 -18.56 -0.24 20.95
CA LEU A 302 -17.20 -0.70 20.68
C LEU A 302 -16.81 -0.56 19.20
N ALA A 303 -17.74 -0.85 18.29
CA ALA A 303 -17.56 -0.65 16.85
C ALA A 303 -17.40 0.84 16.52
N GLY A 304 -18.05 1.75 17.26
CA GLY A 304 -17.85 3.19 17.17
C GLY A 304 -16.41 3.60 17.50
N ILE A 305 -15.85 3.06 18.59
CA ILE A 305 -14.43 3.27 18.95
C ILE A 305 -13.51 2.76 17.84
N GLY A 306 -13.78 1.55 17.31
CA GLY A 306 -13.06 0.99 16.18
C GLY A 306 -13.12 1.87 14.93
N THR A 307 -14.28 2.46 14.65
CA THR A 307 -14.48 3.34 13.48
C THR A 307 -13.62 4.60 13.60
N TYR A 308 -13.51 5.23 14.77
CA TYR A 308 -12.63 6.38 14.95
C TYR A 308 -11.17 6.05 14.62
N TRP A 309 -10.67 4.90 15.05
CA TRP A 309 -9.30 4.46 14.75
C TRP A 309 -9.11 4.10 13.29
N VAL A 310 -10.06 3.40 12.68
CA VAL A 310 -10.00 3.05 11.25
C VAL A 310 -9.94 4.32 10.41
N VAL A 311 -10.84 5.28 10.62
CA VAL A 311 -10.83 6.53 9.87
C VAL A 311 -9.53 7.31 10.12
N SER A 312 -9.04 7.36 11.36
CA SER A 312 -7.77 8.00 11.70
C SER A 312 -6.59 7.37 10.94
N ILE A 313 -6.48 6.03 10.94
CA ILE A 313 -5.40 5.31 10.24
C ILE A 313 -5.51 5.47 8.73
N GLN A 314 -6.72 5.48 8.15
CA GLN A 314 -6.90 5.72 6.72
C GLN A 314 -6.47 7.14 6.33
N LEU A 315 -6.75 8.15 7.18
CA LEU A 315 -6.26 9.52 6.97
C LEU A 315 -4.74 9.63 7.15
N ASP A 316 -4.16 8.90 8.10
CA ASP A 316 -2.71 8.84 8.28
C ASP A 316 -2.05 8.12 7.09
N LEU A 317 -2.60 7.02 6.57
CA LEU A 317 -2.12 6.39 5.33
C LEU A 317 -2.23 7.35 4.14
N PHE A 318 -3.38 8.03 4.04
CA PHE A 318 -3.60 8.99 2.97
C PHE A 318 -2.60 10.13 3.02
N THR A 319 -2.21 10.63 4.19
CA THR A 319 -1.25 11.76 4.34
C THR A 319 0.21 11.32 4.39
N SER A 320 0.50 10.06 4.68
CA SER A 320 1.84 9.49 4.87
C SER A 320 2.73 9.64 3.64
N LEU A 321 4.03 9.92 3.86
CA LEU A 321 5.06 9.92 2.82
C LEU A 321 5.40 8.49 2.38
N LEU A 322 5.37 7.51 3.29
CA LEU A 322 5.58 6.08 2.95
C LEU A 322 4.61 5.62 1.86
N ALA A 323 3.33 5.95 2.01
CA ALA A 323 2.30 5.59 1.02
C ALA A 323 2.58 6.24 -0.34
N GLU A 324 3.21 7.42 -0.36
CA GLU A 324 3.62 8.07 -1.60
C GLU A 324 4.76 7.35 -2.30
N VAL A 325 5.79 7.01 -1.54
CA VAL A 325 6.96 6.26 -2.01
C VAL A 325 6.52 4.90 -2.57
N TYR A 326 5.67 4.20 -1.82
CA TYR A 326 5.11 2.92 -2.22
C TYR A 326 4.35 3.01 -3.55
N TRP A 327 3.42 3.97 -3.67
CA TRP A 327 2.64 4.15 -4.88
C TRP A 327 3.52 4.48 -6.10
N VAL A 328 4.50 5.38 -5.94
CA VAL A 328 5.41 5.81 -7.01
C VAL A 328 6.30 4.65 -7.47
N PHE A 329 6.92 3.93 -6.52
CA PHE A 329 7.78 2.79 -6.80
C PHE A 329 7.06 1.66 -7.54
N PHE A 330 5.82 1.41 -7.12
CA PHE A 330 4.97 0.43 -7.77
C PHE A 330 4.59 0.85 -9.20
N THR A 331 4.20 2.12 -9.37
CA THR A 331 3.83 2.68 -10.69
C THR A 331 5.00 2.64 -11.67
N ILE A 332 6.23 2.96 -11.25
CA ILE A 332 7.40 2.90 -12.13
C ILE A 332 7.78 1.45 -12.51
N THR A 333 7.64 0.50 -11.58
CA THR A 333 7.92 -0.92 -11.84
C THR A 333 6.94 -1.48 -12.87
N TRP A 334 5.65 -1.15 -12.70
CA TRP A 334 4.57 -1.52 -13.61
C TRP A 334 4.81 -1.04 -15.04
N ILE A 335 4.99 0.27 -15.21
CA ILE A 335 5.13 0.86 -16.52
C ILE A 335 6.42 0.39 -17.21
N THR A 336 7.52 0.25 -16.47
CA THR A 336 8.79 -0.24 -17.04
C THR A 336 8.61 -1.64 -17.60
N THR A 337 7.86 -2.51 -16.89
CA THR A 337 7.58 -3.87 -17.35
C THR A 337 6.78 -3.86 -18.67
N ARG A 338 5.79 -2.97 -18.81
CA ARG A 338 5.02 -2.82 -20.06
C ARG A 338 5.85 -2.23 -21.20
N LEU A 339 6.66 -1.22 -20.91
CA LEU A 339 7.55 -0.61 -21.89
C LEU A 339 8.57 -1.62 -22.44
N VAL A 340 9.14 -2.45 -21.57
CA VAL A 340 10.06 -3.53 -21.98
C VAL A 340 9.34 -4.54 -22.87
N LYS A 341 8.13 -4.98 -22.50
CA LYS A 341 7.32 -5.88 -23.34
C LYS A 341 7.00 -5.27 -24.71
N LEU A 342 6.60 -4.01 -24.73
CA LEU A 342 6.30 -3.28 -25.97
C LEU A 342 7.54 -3.16 -26.87
N ARG A 343 8.74 -3.00 -26.30
CA ARG A 343 9.98 -2.81 -27.08
C ARG A 343 10.46 -4.07 -27.82
N ILE A 344 10.09 -5.27 -27.35
CA ILE A 344 10.53 -6.55 -27.95
C ILE A 344 10.27 -6.63 -29.47
N PRO A 345 9.07 -6.32 -29.99
CA PRO A 345 8.79 -6.31 -31.44
C PRO A 345 9.31 -5.07 -32.19
N GLY A 346 10.00 -4.14 -31.54
CA GLY A 346 10.47 -2.89 -32.15
C GLY A 346 11.49 -3.09 -33.27
N ASN A 347 11.59 -2.12 -34.18
CA ASN A 347 12.55 -2.18 -35.29
C ASN A 347 13.99 -2.01 -34.77
N GLN A 348 14.91 -2.84 -35.26
CA GLN A 348 16.34 -2.76 -34.89
C GLN A 348 16.95 -1.42 -35.33
N ASP A 349 16.44 -0.80 -36.39
CA ASP A 349 16.92 0.49 -36.87
C ASP A 349 16.63 1.65 -35.92
N ASP A 350 15.67 1.51 -34.99
CA ASP A 350 15.44 2.48 -33.92
C ASP A 350 16.59 2.55 -32.91
N SER A 351 17.53 1.59 -32.96
CA SER A 351 18.75 1.61 -32.15
C SER A 351 19.89 2.43 -32.79
N LYS A 352 19.72 2.95 -34.01
CA LYS A 352 20.73 3.78 -34.68
C LYS A 352 20.84 5.15 -34.01
N TRP A 353 22.02 5.43 -33.46
CA TRP A 353 22.33 6.70 -32.78
C TRP A 353 22.28 7.89 -33.72
N MET A 354 21.23 8.71 -33.57
CA MET A 354 21.05 9.99 -34.27
C MET A 354 21.03 11.16 -33.29
N PHE A 355 21.08 12.40 -33.80
CA PHE A 355 21.05 13.62 -32.98
C PHE A 355 19.89 13.61 -31.96
N GLY A 356 18.68 13.26 -32.40
CA GLY A 356 17.49 13.17 -31.55
C GLY A 356 17.59 12.16 -30.40
N GLN A 357 18.51 11.19 -30.49
CA GLN A 357 18.75 10.17 -29.47
C GLN A 357 19.89 10.55 -28.52
N VAL A 358 20.91 11.26 -29.02
CA VAL A 358 22.05 11.70 -28.21
C VAL A 358 21.67 12.88 -27.31
N LEU A 359 20.86 13.81 -27.83
CA LEU A 359 20.47 15.02 -27.11
C LEU A 359 19.81 14.73 -25.74
N PRO A 360 18.80 13.83 -25.62
CA PRO A 360 18.20 13.50 -24.33
C PRO A 360 19.18 12.92 -23.30
N ILE A 361 20.19 12.17 -23.73
CA ILE A 361 21.22 11.64 -22.84
C ILE A 361 22.13 12.75 -22.35
N ILE A 362 22.53 13.68 -23.22
CA ILE A 362 23.34 14.84 -22.80
C ILE A 362 22.57 15.69 -21.80
N LEU A 363 21.27 15.90 -22.01
CA LEU A 363 20.41 16.61 -21.04
C LEU A 363 20.31 15.90 -19.69
N LEU A 364 20.40 14.57 -19.65
CA LEU A 364 20.46 13.78 -18.41
C LEU A 364 21.80 14.00 -17.66
N ILE A 365 22.88 14.32 -18.36
CA ILE A 365 24.21 14.55 -17.74
C ILE A 365 24.23 15.87 -16.96
N ALA A 366 23.48 16.90 -17.37
CA ALA A 366 23.55 18.22 -16.73
C ALA A 366 23.20 18.20 -15.22
N PRO A 367 22.13 17.52 -14.76
CA PRO A 367 21.86 17.37 -13.32
C PRO A 367 22.93 16.58 -12.57
N LEU A 368 23.55 15.58 -13.23
CA LEU A 368 24.64 14.79 -12.66
C LEU A 368 25.92 15.62 -12.52
N ALA A 369 26.22 16.48 -13.49
CA ALA A 369 27.38 17.37 -13.46
C ALA A 369 27.31 18.31 -12.24
N ILE A 370 26.14 18.92 -11.98
CA ILE A 370 25.94 19.78 -10.81
C ILE A 370 26.10 19.00 -9.50
N ALA A 371 25.62 17.75 -9.45
CA ALA A 371 25.87 16.89 -8.30
C ALA A 371 27.38 16.66 -8.12
N ILE A 372 28.11 16.27 -9.17
CA ILE A 372 29.55 16.00 -9.13
C ILE A 372 30.34 17.24 -8.72
N GLU A 373 30.12 18.40 -9.35
CA GLU A 373 30.78 19.67 -9.02
C GLU A 373 30.61 20.02 -7.55
N SER A 374 29.40 19.83 -7.03
CA SER A 374 29.11 20.10 -5.63
C SER A 374 29.72 19.09 -4.64
N PHE A 375 30.09 17.89 -5.08
CA PHE A 375 30.84 16.95 -4.24
C PHE A 375 32.35 17.16 -4.35
N CYS A 376 32.85 17.54 -5.53
CA CYS A 376 34.27 17.72 -5.79
C CYS A 376 34.83 19.06 -5.31
N MET A 377 34.05 20.15 -5.34
CA MET A 377 34.53 21.43 -4.82
C MET A 377 34.49 21.41 -3.29
N VAL A 378 35.61 21.33 -2.59
CA VAL A 378 35.65 21.64 -1.14
C VAL A 378 35.64 23.17 -1.02
N PRO A 379 34.65 23.82 -0.38
CA PRO A 379 34.73 25.26 -0.19
C PRO A 379 35.84 25.55 0.82
N THR A 380 36.86 26.29 0.38
CA THR A 380 37.76 27.05 1.26
C THR A 380 36.89 27.88 2.20
N SER A 381 37.13 27.71 3.50
CA SER A 381 36.49 28.45 4.58
C SER A 381 36.40 29.95 4.27
N ASN A 382 35.21 30.53 4.44
CA ASN A 382 34.93 31.86 5.01
C ASN A 382 33.72 32.49 4.33
N GLU A 383 32.52 32.11 4.77
CA GLU A 383 31.37 33.02 4.78
C GLU A 383 30.33 32.41 5.73
N LEU A 384 30.27 32.99 6.92
CA LEU A 384 29.30 32.66 7.96
C LEU A 384 28.18 33.72 7.86
N PRO A 385 27.00 33.41 7.32
CA PRO A 385 25.84 34.22 7.61
C PRO A 385 25.44 33.92 9.06
N ASN A 386 25.63 34.90 9.93
CA ASN A 386 25.03 34.93 11.26
C ASN A 386 23.51 34.96 11.12
N THR A 387 22.89 33.78 11.15
CA THR A 387 21.46 33.66 11.46
C THR A 387 21.31 32.70 12.63
N SER A 388 21.77 33.16 13.79
CA SER A 388 21.25 32.70 15.07
C SER A 388 19.83 33.28 15.22
N GLN A 389 18.81 32.53 14.81
CA GLN A 389 17.43 32.83 15.19
C GLN A 389 16.71 31.57 15.64
N ASP A 390 16.56 31.52 16.95
CA ASP A 390 15.46 30.96 17.74
C ASP A 390 15.10 29.49 17.52
N ILE A 391 15.81 28.64 18.26
CA ILE A 391 15.11 27.57 18.98
C ILE A 391 14.21 28.30 19.98
N SER A 392 12.94 28.50 19.60
CA SER A 392 11.87 28.69 20.59
C SER A 392 11.82 27.41 21.43
N ALA A 393 12.62 27.38 22.49
CA ALA A 393 12.57 26.37 23.54
C ALA A 393 11.31 26.52 24.43
N ASN A 394 10.40 27.44 24.07
CA ASN A 394 9.16 27.75 24.77
C ASN A 394 7.95 27.72 23.82
N ASP A 395 7.75 26.63 23.06
CA ASP A 395 6.41 26.35 22.54
C ASP A 395 5.68 25.45 23.58
N PRO A 396 4.71 25.98 24.35
CA PRO A 396 4.03 25.26 25.43
C PRO A 396 3.14 24.11 24.96
N TYR A 397 3.04 23.90 23.64
CA TYR A 397 2.34 22.77 23.04
C TYR A 397 3.35 21.74 22.53
N GLY A 398 3.81 20.87 23.42
CA GLY A 398 4.64 19.71 23.06
C GLY A 398 4.00 18.83 21.97
N ILE A 399 4.83 18.02 21.29
CA ILE A 399 4.39 17.01 20.33
C ILE A 399 3.29 16.17 20.98
N ARG A 400 2.20 15.95 20.25
CA ARG A 400 1.07 15.17 20.75
C ARG A 400 1.50 13.74 21.11
N ASP A 401 1.00 13.21 22.22
CA ASP A 401 1.32 11.85 22.67
C ASP A 401 0.94 10.78 21.63
N LEU A 402 1.95 10.04 21.17
CA LEU A 402 1.85 8.96 20.18
C LEU A 402 1.94 7.56 20.80
N SER A 403 1.81 7.44 22.14
CA SER A 403 1.85 6.17 22.88
C SER A 403 0.93 5.07 22.32
N HIS A 404 -0.20 5.46 21.72
CA HIS A 404 -1.19 4.55 21.14
C HIS A 404 -0.66 3.68 19.98
N ILE A 405 0.38 4.12 19.27
CA ILE A 405 1.03 3.38 18.17
C ILE A 405 1.59 2.02 18.64
N HIS A 406 1.99 1.95 19.91
CA HIS A 406 2.55 0.74 20.50
C HIS A 406 1.48 -0.31 20.86
N SER A 407 0.20 0.06 20.81
CA SER A 407 -0.90 -0.86 21.09
C SER A 407 -0.97 -1.97 20.03
N SER A 408 -1.19 -3.21 20.47
CA SER A 408 -1.45 -4.35 19.56
C SER A 408 -2.67 -4.10 18.68
N THR A 409 -3.64 -3.37 19.20
CA THR A 409 -4.86 -3.01 18.48
C THR A 409 -4.54 -2.10 17.29
N TYR A 410 -3.78 -1.01 17.50
CA TYR A 410 -3.41 -0.09 16.42
C TYR A 410 -2.58 -0.79 15.34
N ARG A 411 -1.59 -1.60 15.75
CA ARG A 411 -0.72 -2.34 14.83
C ARG A 411 -1.45 -3.30 13.92
N GLY A 412 -2.43 -4.04 14.46
CA GLY A 412 -3.23 -4.93 13.62
C GLY A 412 -4.16 -4.20 12.65
N VAL A 413 -4.75 -3.05 13.05
CA VAL A 413 -5.52 -2.22 12.11
C VAL A 413 -4.62 -1.67 11.01
N PHE A 414 -3.46 -1.12 11.38
CA PHE A 414 -2.47 -0.63 10.43
C PHE A 414 -2.05 -1.73 9.44
N PHE A 415 -1.78 -2.94 9.93
CA PHE A 415 -1.42 -4.06 9.08
C PHE A 415 -2.52 -4.45 8.09
N LEU A 416 -3.76 -4.60 8.55
CA LEU A 416 -4.91 -4.92 7.69
C LEU A 416 -5.14 -3.82 6.65
N ALA A 417 -4.89 -2.56 7.00
CA ALA A 417 -4.95 -1.44 6.07
C ALA A 417 -3.80 -1.49 5.04
N VAL A 418 -2.57 -1.76 5.45
CA VAL A 418 -1.44 -1.92 4.50
C VAL A 418 -1.69 -3.08 3.54
N LEU A 419 -2.21 -4.20 4.03
CA LEU A 419 -2.53 -5.37 3.21
C LEU A 419 -3.54 -5.03 2.12
N SER A 420 -4.56 -4.22 2.42
CA SER A 420 -5.52 -3.78 1.41
C SER A 420 -4.89 -2.88 0.34
N TYR A 421 -3.98 -1.98 0.73
CA TYR A 421 -3.24 -1.15 -0.23
C TYR A 421 -2.31 -1.99 -1.12
N ILE A 422 -1.69 -3.03 -0.56
CA ILE A 422 -0.88 -3.99 -1.34
C ILE A 422 -1.76 -4.73 -2.34
N ALA A 423 -2.91 -5.23 -1.91
CA ALA A 423 -3.82 -5.95 -2.79
C ALA A 423 -4.35 -5.07 -3.94
N ILE A 424 -4.73 -3.81 -3.65
CA ILE A 424 -5.13 -2.84 -4.67
C ILE A 424 -4.00 -2.61 -5.67
N ALA A 425 -2.77 -2.41 -5.18
CA ALA A 425 -1.63 -2.24 -6.04
C ALA A 425 -1.48 -3.45 -6.96
N VAL A 426 -1.39 -4.66 -6.39
CA VAL A 426 -1.24 -5.90 -7.16
C VAL A 426 -2.36 -6.07 -8.19
N TYR A 427 -3.60 -5.71 -7.89
CA TYR A 427 -4.68 -5.70 -8.88
C TYR A 427 -4.40 -4.78 -10.07
N PHE A 428 -3.88 -3.57 -9.82
CA PHE A 428 -3.48 -2.66 -10.91
C PHE A 428 -2.28 -3.19 -11.71
N VAL A 429 -1.38 -4.01 -11.13
CA VAL A 429 -0.24 -4.65 -11.83
C VAL A 429 -0.50 -6.06 -12.36
N LEU A 430 -1.59 -6.69 -11.97
CA LEU A 430 -2.09 -7.97 -12.48
C LEU A 430 -2.01 -8.11 -14.01
N ASP A 431 -2.44 -7.02 -14.67
CA ASP A 431 -3.07 -7.01 -16.01
C ASP A 431 -3.82 -8.30 -16.35
N GLN A 432 -4.49 -8.91 -15.38
CA GLN A 432 -5.20 -10.15 -15.67
C GLN A 432 -6.30 -9.82 -16.66
N ALA A 433 -6.31 -10.55 -17.78
CA ALA A 433 -7.31 -10.50 -18.81
C ALA A 433 -8.63 -11.01 -18.23
N GLU A 434 -9.31 -10.16 -17.46
CA GLU A 434 -10.60 -10.53 -16.90
C GLU A 434 -11.63 -10.61 -18.02
N THR A 435 -12.18 -11.80 -18.21
CA THR A 435 -13.40 -12.09 -18.98
C THR A 435 -14.66 -11.42 -18.40
N GLN A 436 -14.52 -10.61 -17.35
CA GLN A 436 -15.60 -9.91 -16.65
C GLN A 436 -15.69 -8.42 -17.05
N SER A 437 -16.93 -7.91 -17.04
CA SER A 437 -17.22 -6.51 -17.34
C SER A 437 -16.55 -5.56 -16.34
N PHE A 438 -15.94 -4.47 -16.84
CA PHE A 438 -15.33 -3.40 -16.04
C PHE A 438 -16.19 -2.92 -14.86
N ALA A 439 -17.50 -2.81 -15.07
CA ALA A 439 -18.43 -2.38 -14.02
C ALA A 439 -18.53 -3.40 -12.88
N SER A 440 -18.56 -4.71 -13.18
CA SER A 440 -18.59 -5.74 -12.14
C SER A 440 -17.29 -5.79 -11.33
N THR A 441 -16.15 -5.61 -11.99
CA THR A 441 -14.85 -5.61 -11.31
C THR A 441 -14.68 -4.37 -10.42
N LEU A 442 -15.11 -3.19 -10.89
CA LEU A 442 -15.12 -1.98 -10.06
C LEU A 442 -16.05 -2.11 -8.85
N ILE A 443 -17.25 -2.68 -9.03
CA ILE A 443 -18.18 -2.91 -7.91
C ILE A 443 -17.54 -3.85 -6.89
N ARG A 444 -16.91 -4.94 -7.33
CA ARG A 444 -16.19 -5.89 -6.47
C ARG A 444 -15.05 -5.22 -5.69
N ILE A 445 -14.22 -4.43 -6.36
CA ILE A 445 -13.13 -3.71 -5.70
C ILE A 445 -13.68 -2.68 -4.72
N ASN A 446 -14.73 -1.94 -5.10
CA ASN A 446 -15.33 -0.96 -4.22
C ASN A 446 -15.96 -1.62 -2.99
N SER A 447 -16.66 -2.75 -3.14
CA SER A 447 -17.22 -3.49 -2.00
C SER A 447 -16.11 -4.04 -1.11
N THR A 448 -15.04 -4.63 -1.67
CA THR A 448 -13.92 -5.12 -0.89
C THR A 448 -13.19 -3.98 -0.16
N VAL A 449 -12.80 -2.92 -0.86
CA VAL A 449 -11.97 -1.82 -0.33
C VAL A 449 -12.74 -0.93 0.66
N PHE A 450 -13.99 -0.57 0.36
CA PHE A 450 -14.74 0.39 1.18
C PHE A 450 -15.67 -0.27 2.20
N VAL A 451 -15.99 -1.56 2.06
CA VAL A 451 -16.89 -2.26 3.00
C VAL A 451 -16.14 -3.34 3.76
N LEU A 452 -15.62 -4.36 3.08
CA LEU A 452 -15.01 -5.50 3.77
C LEU A 452 -13.77 -5.10 4.57
N GLN A 453 -12.81 -4.40 3.96
CA GLN A 453 -11.54 -4.09 4.61
C GLN A 453 -11.75 -3.21 5.87
N PRO A 454 -12.55 -2.13 5.84
CA PRO A 454 -12.92 -1.40 7.06
C PRO A 454 -13.64 -2.28 8.08
N THR A 455 -14.51 -3.18 7.63
CA THR A 455 -15.24 -4.09 8.54
C THR A 455 -14.28 -5.02 9.28
N LEU A 456 -13.31 -5.63 8.58
CA LEU A 456 -12.25 -6.45 9.20
C LEU A 456 -11.41 -5.64 10.18
N GLN A 457 -11.11 -4.38 9.86
CA GLN A 457 -10.35 -3.50 10.75
C GLN A 457 -11.14 -3.10 12.00
N VAL A 458 -12.42 -2.73 11.89
CA VAL A 458 -13.28 -2.43 13.04
C VAL A 458 -13.48 -3.68 13.89
N SER A 459 -13.76 -4.80 13.24
CA SER A 459 -13.87 -6.13 13.83
C SER A 459 -12.64 -6.48 14.67
N TRP A 460 -11.43 -6.25 14.14
CA TRP A 460 -10.17 -6.44 14.87
C TRP A 460 -10.09 -5.58 16.15
N VAL A 461 -10.54 -4.32 16.10
CA VAL A 461 -10.56 -3.44 17.28
C VAL A 461 -11.49 -4.01 18.35
N VAL A 462 -12.72 -4.37 17.99
CA VAL A 462 -13.70 -4.95 18.93
C VAL A 462 -13.14 -6.21 19.58
N CYS A 463 -12.57 -7.12 18.80
CA CYS A 463 -11.97 -8.35 19.29
C CYS A 463 -10.84 -8.08 20.31
N ASN A 464 -9.96 -7.12 20.03
CA ASN A 464 -8.88 -6.78 20.95
C ASN A 464 -9.38 -6.12 22.25
N MET A 465 -10.41 -5.27 22.17
CA MET A 465 -10.98 -4.62 23.35
C MET A 465 -11.62 -5.64 24.31
N TRP A 466 -12.33 -6.64 23.78
CA TRP A 466 -12.83 -7.74 24.61
C TRP A 466 -11.70 -8.57 25.21
N LEU A 467 -10.69 -8.96 24.41
CA LEU A 467 -9.55 -9.74 24.90
C LEU A 467 -8.73 -9.02 25.98
N ASP A 468 -8.59 -7.69 25.88
CA ASP A 468 -7.90 -6.90 26.90
C ASP A 468 -8.65 -6.93 28.25
N LYS A 469 -9.99 -6.94 28.22
CA LYS A 469 -10.84 -6.96 29.42
C LYS A 469 -10.96 -8.36 30.06
N MET A 470 -10.84 -9.44 29.29
CA MET A 470 -10.90 -10.81 29.82
C MET A 470 -9.71 -11.13 30.74
N ALA A 471 -9.92 -11.90 31.81
CA ALA A 471 -8.83 -12.36 32.69
C ALA A 471 -8.24 -13.71 32.25
N LEU A 472 -7.72 -13.74 31.01
CA LEU A 472 -7.00 -14.87 30.41
C LEU A 472 -5.47 -14.75 30.59
N ASN A 473 -4.77 -15.89 30.51
CA ASN A 473 -3.31 -15.91 30.46
C ASN A 473 -2.77 -15.13 29.24
N MET A 474 -1.68 -14.38 29.42
CA MET A 474 -1.06 -13.57 28.37
C MET A 474 -0.64 -14.37 27.14
N ALA A 475 -0.20 -15.62 27.31
CA ALA A 475 0.11 -16.51 26.19
C ALA A 475 -1.14 -16.80 25.34
N LEU A 476 -2.25 -17.14 26.00
CA LEU A 476 -3.52 -17.40 25.34
C LEU A 476 -4.04 -16.16 24.59
N LYS A 477 -3.94 -14.97 25.20
CA LYS A 477 -4.31 -13.70 24.53
C LYS A 477 -3.49 -13.44 23.27
N ARG A 478 -2.19 -13.75 23.28
CA ARG A 478 -1.31 -13.59 22.11
C ARG A 478 -1.67 -14.57 21.01
N THR A 479 -1.82 -15.85 21.34
CA THR A 479 -2.24 -16.87 20.38
C THR A 479 -3.57 -16.51 19.72
N ILE A 480 -4.58 -16.06 20.49
CA ILE A 480 -5.87 -15.66 19.91
C ILE A 480 -5.72 -14.48 18.95
N ARG A 481 -4.92 -13.46 19.30
CA ARG A 481 -4.64 -12.32 18.40
C ARG A 481 -4.00 -12.76 17.10
N ASP A 482 -3.02 -13.66 17.18
CA ASP A 482 -2.34 -14.19 16.00
C ASP A 482 -3.32 -14.94 15.09
N VAL A 483 -4.14 -15.83 15.66
CA VAL A 483 -5.19 -16.56 14.92
C VAL A 483 -6.14 -15.61 14.21
N VAL A 484 -6.70 -14.64 14.94
CA VAL A 484 -7.69 -13.70 14.38
C VAL A 484 -7.05 -12.88 13.26
N LEU A 485 -5.82 -12.41 13.43
CA LEU A 485 -5.14 -11.62 12.40
C LEU A 485 -4.87 -12.46 11.15
N VAL A 486 -4.49 -13.73 11.32
CA VAL A 486 -4.29 -14.67 10.20
C VAL A 486 -5.57 -14.87 9.44
N VAL A 487 -6.69 -15.14 10.13
CA VAL A 487 -7.99 -15.33 9.49
C VAL A 487 -8.38 -14.07 8.71
N TYR A 488 -8.29 -12.88 9.30
CA TYR A 488 -8.65 -11.64 8.62
C TYR A 488 -7.73 -11.31 7.44
N SER A 489 -6.43 -11.60 7.54
CA SER A 489 -5.49 -11.41 6.44
C SER A 489 -5.79 -12.35 5.28
N SER A 490 -6.17 -13.60 5.60
CA SER A 490 -6.56 -14.59 4.60
C SER A 490 -7.84 -14.17 3.89
N ILE A 491 -8.85 -13.75 4.64
CA ILE A 491 -10.11 -13.19 4.09
C ILE A 491 -9.82 -11.99 3.17
N SER A 492 -8.94 -11.09 3.62
CA SER A 492 -8.52 -9.90 2.86
C SER A 492 -7.83 -10.28 1.54
N LEU A 493 -7.00 -11.33 1.53
CA LEU A 493 -6.29 -11.79 0.32
C LEU A 493 -7.20 -12.59 -0.62
N VAL A 494 -8.02 -13.53 -0.12
CA VAL A 494 -8.89 -14.39 -0.95
C VAL A 494 -9.72 -13.56 -1.92
N GLN A 495 -10.41 -12.54 -1.44
CA GLN A 495 -11.29 -11.74 -2.30
C GLN A 495 -10.56 -10.97 -3.40
N ASN A 496 -9.28 -10.66 -3.20
CA ASN A 496 -8.49 -9.90 -4.15
C ASN A 496 -7.81 -10.77 -5.21
N PHE A 497 -7.73 -12.09 -4.99
CA PHE A 497 -6.99 -13.04 -5.85
C PHE A 497 -7.85 -14.18 -6.46
N ASP A 498 -9.15 -14.24 -6.16
CA ASP A 498 -10.08 -15.26 -6.67
C ASP A 498 -10.53 -14.99 -8.13
N SER A 499 -9.55 -14.93 -9.04
CA SER A 499 -9.76 -14.69 -10.49
C SER A 499 -9.04 -15.72 -11.39
N SER A 500 -8.51 -16.82 -10.84
CA SER A 500 -7.86 -17.84 -11.67
C SER A 500 -8.89 -18.82 -12.25
N ASP A 501 -9.43 -18.47 -13.42
CA ASP A 501 -10.02 -19.44 -14.37
C ASP A 501 -8.89 -20.34 -14.92
N ASP A 502 -8.38 -21.26 -14.10
CA ASP A 502 -7.45 -22.30 -14.56
C ASP A 502 -8.26 -23.52 -15.04
N HIS A 503 -9.02 -23.32 -16.12
CA HIS A 503 -9.53 -24.42 -16.93
C HIS A 503 -8.69 -24.49 -18.21
N GLY A 504 -7.91 -25.58 -18.32
CA GLY A 504 -7.12 -25.89 -19.51
C GLY A 504 -7.97 -25.91 -20.81
N PRO A 505 -7.31 -25.90 -21.98
CA PRO A 505 -7.87 -25.45 -23.26
C PRO A 505 -8.98 -26.32 -23.90
N LEU A 506 -9.71 -27.15 -23.15
CA LEU A 506 -10.63 -28.16 -23.70
C LEU A 506 -12.06 -28.13 -23.14
N VAL A 507 -12.47 -27.14 -22.34
CA VAL A 507 -13.85 -27.03 -21.86
C VAL A 507 -14.39 -25.60 -22.05
N PRO A 508 -15.52 -25.39 -22.73
CA PRO A 508 -16.10 -24.06 -22.86
C PRO A 508 -16.62 -23.58 -21.50
N PRO A 509 -16.45 -22.29 -21.16
CA PRO A 509 -16.92 -21.75 -19.89
C PRO A 509 -18.44 -21.69 -19.88
N SER A 510 -19.08 -22.37 -18.93
CA SER A 510 -20.48 -22.12 -18.62
C SER A 510 -20.59 -20.79 -17.86
N GLY A 511 -21.00 -19.73 -18.55
CA GLY A 511 -21.00 -18.35 -18.04
C GLY A 511 -21.88 -18.03 -16.82
N SER A 512 -22.51 -19.04 -16.19
CA SER A 512 -23.32 -18.88 -14.98
C SER A 512 -22.65 -19.39 -13.69
N THR A 513 -21.67 -20.31 -13.77
CA THR A 513 -21.16 -21.02 -12.58
C THR A 513 -20.10 -20.24 -11.79
N THR A 514 -19.33 -19.35 -12.43
CA THR A 514 -18.27 -18.55 -11.79
C THR A 514 -18.80 -17.38 -10.96
N LYS A 515 -19.91 -16.73 -11.38
CA LYS A 515 -20.53 -15.64 -10.60
C LYS A 515 -21.19 -16.13 -9.32
N ASP A 516 -21.75 -17.33 -9.35
CA ASP A 516 -22.44 -17.94 -8.22
C ASP A 516 -21.46 -18.47 -7.16
N THR A 517 -20.27 -18.91 -7.57
CA THR A 517 -19.18 -19.34 -6.68
C THR A 517 -18.54 -18.18 -5.92
N THR A 518 -18.25 -17.05 -6.57
CA THR A 518 -17.72 -15.86 -5.87
C THR A 518 -18.71 -15.30 -4.86
N ARG A 519 -20.00 -15.19 -5.22
CA ARG A 519 -21.07 -14.74 -4.30
C ARG A 519 -21.23 -15.67 -3.11
N TYR A 520 -21.09 -16.98 -3.32
CA TYR A 520 -21.11 -17.98 -2.25
C TYR A 520 -19.91 -17.81 -1.31
N ALA A 521 -18.71 -17.61 -1.85
CA ALA A 521 -17.51 -17.36 -1.05
C ALA A 521 -17.65 -16.09 -0.19
N GLU A 522 -18.13 -14.99 -0.76
CA GLU A 522 -18.40 -13.73 -0.03
C GLU A 522 -19.43 -13.93 1.09
N LEU A 523 -20.55 -14.59 0.80
CA LEU A 523 -21.59 -14.88 1.80
C LEU A 523 -21.04 -15.74 2.94
N MET A 524 -20.28 -16.79 2.60
CA MET A 524 -19.69 -17.68 3.60
C MET A 524 -18.67 -16.95 4.46
N MET A 525 -17.85 -16.07 3.90
CA MET A 525 -16.90 -15.26 4.66
C MET A 525 -17.60 -14.31 5.64
N CYS A 526 -18.68 -13.65 5.21
CA CYS A 526 -19.50 -12.81 6.09
C CYS A 526 -20.10 -13.61 7.25
N LEU A 527 -20.62 -14.82 6.98
CA LEU A 527 -21.17 -15.70 8.01
C LEU A 527 -20.10 -16.20 8.98
N LEU A 528 -18.89 -16.52 8.49
CA LEU A 528 -17.75 -16.90 9.33
C LEU A 528 -17.31 -15.76 10.27
N ILE A 529 -17.29 -14.52 9.77
CA ILE A 529 -16.98 -13.34 10.58
C ILE A 529 -18.04 -13.13 11.66
N LEU A 530 -19.33 -13.18 11.29
CA LEU A 530 -20.45 -13.05 12.23
C LEU A 530 -20.40 -14.13 13.31
N TYR A 531 -20.14 -15.37 12.91
CA TYR A 531 -20.00 -16.49 13.81
C TYR A 531 -18.81 -16.32 14.77
N ALA A 532 -17.65 -15.86 14.27
CA ALA A 532 -16.48 -15.60 15.11
C ALA A 532 -16.76 -14.51 16.16
N HIS A 533 -17.47 -13.43 15.78
CA HIS A 533 -17.92 -12.42 16.72
C HIS A 533 -18.92 -12.94 17.75
N ALA A 534 -19.90 -13.74 17.33
CA ALA A 534 -20.86 -14.34 18.24
C ALA A 534 -20.19 -15.29 19.24
N SER A 535 -19.21 -16.08 18.78
CA SER A 535 -18.42 -16.96 19.65
C SER A 535 -17.53 -16.16 20.61
N LEU A 536 -16.91 -15.07 20.16
CA LEU A 536 -16.11 -14.21 21.02
C LEU A 536 -16.95 -13.44 22.04
N ALA A 537 -18.15 -13.00 21.65
CA ALA A 537 -19.13 -12.41 22.57
C ALA A 537 -19.59 -13.43 23.62
N ALA A 538 -19.91 -14.66 23.19
CA ALA A 538 -20.31 -15.73 24.10
C ALA A 538 -19.19 -16.10 25.08
N THR A 539 -17.94 -16.18 24.63
CA THR A 539 -16.79 -16.42 25.51
C THR A 539 -16.57 -15.27 26.47
N PHE A 540 -16.74 -14.01 26.05
CA PHE A 540 -16.70 -12.85 26.94
C PHE A 540 -17.78 -12.92 28.04
N VAL A 541 -19.01 -13.22 27.66
CA VAL A 541 -20.12 -13.37 28.62
C VAL A 541 -19.83 -14.50 29.60
N LEU A 542 -19.34 -15.64 29.10
CA LEU A 542 -18.97 -16.77 29.94
C LEU A 542 -17.84 -16.41 30.91
N ASP A 543 -16.85 -15.66 30.42
CA ASP A 543 -15.73 -15.16 31.23
C ASP A 543 -16.20 -14.24 32.35
N GLU A 544 -17.19 -13.39 32.06
CA GLU A 544 -17.82 -12.48 33.00
C GLU A 544 -18.63 -13.23 34.07
N MET A 545 -19.50 -14.15 33.64
CA MET A 545 -20.37 -14.91 34.55
C MET A 545 -19.60 -15.85 35.48
N LEU A 546 -18.43 -16.35 35.04
CA LEU A 546 -17.63 -17.32 35.78
C LEU A 546 -16.44 -16.69 36.50
N ARG A 547 -16.36 -15.36 36.56
CA ARG A 547 -15.23 -14.65 37.17
C ARG A 547 -15.07 -15.11 38.64
N GLY A 548 -13.92 -15.71 38.96
CA GLY A 548 -13.61 -16.24 40.30
C GLY A 548 -13.91 -17.74 40.53
N THR A 549 -14.49 -18.47 39.57
CA THR A 549 -14.74 -19.92 39.71
C THR A 549 -13.59 -20.78 39.19
N LYS A 550 -13.33 -21.92 39.85
CA LYS A 550 -12.29 -22.90 39.44
C LYS A 550 -12.60 -23.62 38.11
N TRP A 551 -13.88 -23.67 37.73
CA TRP A 551 -14.36 -24.35 36.51
C TRP A 551 -14.23 -23.53 35.22
N ARG A 552 -13.77 -22.29 35.31
CA ARG A 552 -13.65 -21.34 34.20
C ARG A 552 -12.93 -21.91 32.98
N TYR A 553 -11.80 -22.59 33.19
CA TYR A 553 -11.03 -23.19 32.09
C TYR A 553 -11.76 -24.34 31.42
N PHE A 554 -12.46 -25.17 32.19
CA PHE A 554 -13.22 -26.30 31.67
C PHE A 554 -14.43 -25.85 30.84
N LEU A 555 -15.13 -24.79 31.29
CA LEU A 555 -16.29 -24.26 30.56
C LEU A 555 -15.90 -23.50 29.29
N HIS A 556 -14.78 -22.77 29.30
CA HIS A 556 -14.21 -22.15 28.09
C HIS A 556 -13.81 -23.20 27.05
N LEU A 557 -13.21 -24.32 27.48
CA LEU A 557 -12.84 -25.42 26.59
C LEU A 557 -14.08 -26.10 25.97
N ASN A 558 -15.13 -26.31 26.75
CA ASN A 558 -16.40 -26.84 26.24
C ASN A 558 -17.08 -25.87 25.28
N LEU A 559 -17.06 -24.56 25.55
CA LEU A 559 -17.59 -23.56 24.64
C LEU A 559 -16.83 -23.52 23.30
N LEU A 560 -15.51 -23.69 23.32
CA LEU A 560 -14.67 -23.86 22.12
C LEU A 560 -15.03 -25.13 21.34
N CYS A 561 -15.33 -26.25 22.02
CA CYS A 561 -15.77 -27.49 21.36
C CYS A 561 -17.17 -27.34 20.75
N VAL A 562 -18.12 -26.77 21.48
CA VAL A 562 -19.49 -26.52 21.01
C VAL A 562 -19.48 -25.52 19.86
N SER A 563 -18.68 -24.46 19.96
CA SER A 563 -18.50 -23.51 18.88
C SER A 563 -17.98 -24.25 17.64
N TYR A 564 -16.88 -24.99 17.73
CA TYR A 564 -16.34 -25.77 16.60
C TYR A 564 -17.37 -26.71 15.95
N LEU A 565 -18.22 -27.38 16.75
CA LEU A 565 -19.30 -28.23 16.23
C LEU A 565 -20.38 -27.43 15.49
N ILE A 566 -20.76 -26.25 16.00
CA ILE A 566 -21.69 -25.34 15.32
C ILE A 566 -21.10 -24.83 14.00
N LEU A 567 -19.82 -24.43 14.00
CA LEU A 567 -19.10 -24.02 12.79
C LEU A 567 -19.13 -25.12 11.74
N ARG A 568 -18.87 -26.37 12.16
CA ARG A 568 -18.94 -27.55 11.29
C ARG A 568 -20.35 -27.76 10.73
N ALA A 569 -21.39 -27.61 11.56
CA ALA A 569 -22.78 -27.75 11.11
C ALA A 569 -23.16 -26.67 10.07
N ILE A 570 -22.75 -25.42 10.30
CA ILE A 570 -22.96 -24.30 9.37
C ILE A 570 -22.28 -24.57 8.02
N MET A 571 -21.01 -25.00 8.04
CA MET A 571 -20.24 -25.30 6.83
C MET A 571 -20.81 -26.47 6.02
N ILE A 572 -21.54 -27.40 6.65
CA ILE A 572 -22.18 -28.55 5.98
C ILE A 572 -23.60 -28.20 5.51
N ALA A 573 -24.40 -27.50 6.33
CA ALA A 573 -25.82 -27.28 6.08
C ALA A 573 -26.10 -26.22 5.01
N ILE A 574 -25.30 -25.15 4.95
CA ILE A 574 -25.51 -24.03 4.02
C ILE A 574 -25.34 -24.43 2.55
N PRO A 575 -24.25 -25.12 2.14
CA PRO A 575 -24.13 -25.59 0.76
C PRO A 575 -25.22 -26.59 0.36
N ALA A 576 -25.69 -27.42 1.30
CA ALA A 576 -26.81 -28.35 1.07
C ALA A 576 -28.15 -27.63 0.86
N TYR A 577 -28.39 -26.51 1.56
CA TYR A 577 -29.63 -25.74 1.48
C TYR A 577 -29.73 -24.86 0.22
N LEU A 578 -28.60 -24.33 -0.26
CA LEU A 578 -28.56 -23.45 -1.43
C LEU A 578 -28.45 -24.21 -2.77
N SER A 579 -28.70 -25.52 -2.78
CA SER A 579 -28.60 -26.38 -3.98
C SER A 579 -27.25 -26.36 -4.70
N PHE A 580 -26.17 -25.92 -4.02
CA PHE A 580 -24.77 -26.02 -4.49
C PHE A 580 -24.19 -27.41 -4.24
N ALA A 581 -25.02 -28.46 -4.31
CA ALA A 581 -24.64 -29.83 -3.97
C ALA A 581 -23.53 -30.42 -4.88
N SER A 582 -23.32 -29.85 -6.06
CA SER A 582 -22.22 -30.19 -6.97
C SER A 582 -20.87 -29.54 -6.60
N ILE A 583 -20.87 -28.57 -5.68
CA ILE A 583 -19.69 -27.90 -5.14
C ILE A 583 -19.55 -28.34 -3.68
N LEU A 584 -19.35 -29.65 -3.47
CA LEU A 584 -18.90 -30.12 -2.17
C LEU A 584 -17.57 -29.39 -1.86
N PRO A 585 -17.42 -28.69 -0.72
CA PRO A 585 -16.10 -28.31 -0.26
C PRO A 585 -15.38 -29.61 0.03
N ASP A 586 -14.46 -29.93 -0.89
CA ASP A 586 -13.56 -31.06 -0.87
C ASP A 586 -13.10 -31.44 0.55
N LYS A 587 -12.88 -32.74 0.79
CA LYS A 587 -12.24 -33.28 2.01
C LYS A 587 -10.98 -32.47 2.41
N TYR A 588 -10.34 -31.81 1.44
CA TYR A 588 -9.16 -30.97 1.58
C TYR A 588 -9.37 -29.68 2.39
N ILE A 589 -10.54 -28.99 2.34
CA ILE A 589 -10.78 -27.80 3.18
C ILE A 589 -10.79 -28.18 4.66
N LEU A 590 -11.46 -29.28 4.99
CA LEU A 590 -11.51 -29.82 6.34
C LEU A 590 -10.11 -30.28 6.81
N THR A 591 -9.34 -30.88 5.90
CA THR A 591 -7.96 -31.31 6.19
C THR A 591 -7.05 -30.09 6.46
N CYS A 592 -7.19 -29.02 5.68
CA CYS A 592 -6.40 -27.79 5.85
C CYS A 592 -6.78 -26.99 7.09
N ALA A 593 -8.08 -26.93 7.43
CA ALA A 593 -8.54 -26.38 8.71
C ALA A 593 -7.99 -27.19 9.89
N GLY A 594 -7.94 -28.53 9.77
CA GLY A 594 -7.32 -29.43 10.74
C GLY A 594 -5.82 -29.17 10.90
N VAL A 595 -5.05 -29.12 9.79
CA VAL A 595 -3.61 -28.83 9.81
C VAL A 595 -3.33 -27.46 10.41
N SER A 596 -4.13 -26.44 10.07
CA SER A 596 -3.99 -25.09 10.63
C SER A 596 -4.24 -25.08 12.15
N MET A 597 -5.28 -25.79 12.61
CA MET A 597 -5.55 -26.01 14.04
C MET A 597 -4.38 -26.71 14.75
N PHE A 598 -3.80 -27.76 14.16
CA PHE A 598 -2.64 -28.46 14.73
C PHE A 598 -1.40 -27.55 14.82
N LEU A 599 -1.13 -26.74 13.79
CA LEU A 599 -0.04 -25.77 13.81
C LEU A 599 -0.26 -24.69 14.87
N LEU A 600 -1.49 -24.22 15.06
CA LEU A 600 -1.85 -23.27 16.11
C LEU A 600 -1.69 -23.86 17.51
N LEU A 601 -2.12 -25.11 17.71
CA LEU A 601 -1.92 -25.84 18.97
C LEU A 601 -0.43 -26.09 19.25
N PHE A 602 0.36 -26.34 18.22
CA PHE A 602 1.81 -26.49 18.34
C PHE A 602 2.48 -25.18 18.75
N VAL A 603 2.13 -24.06 18.10
CA VAL A 603 2.62 -22.72 18.47
C VAL A 603 2.20 -22.35 19.89
N PHE A 604 0.95 -22.59 20.27
CA PHE A 604 0.46 -22.38 21.64
C PHE A 604 1.25 -23.21 22.65
N SER A 605 1.50 -24.49 22.35
CA SER A 605 2.27 -25.38 23.21
C SER A 605 3.71 -24.91 23.39
N LEU A 606 4.33 -24.40 22.33
CA LEU A 606 5.66 -23.77 22.38
C LEU A 606 5.65 -22.50 23.24
N GLU A 607 4.62 -21.64 23.15
CA GLU A 607 4.50 -20.43 23.97
C GLU A 607 4.32 -20.75 25.46
N VAL A 608 3.47 -21.73 25.78
CA VAL A 608 3.27 -22.21 27.16
C VAL A 608 4.55 -22.83 27.71
N TRP A 609 5.25 -23.62 26.90
CA TRP A 609 6.54 -24.21 27.26
C TRP A 609 7.61 -23.13 27.51
N ALA A 610 7.72 -22.15 26.61
CA ALA A 610 8.66 -21.04 26.74
C ALA A 610 8.38 -20.18 27.98
N GLY A 611 7.10 -19.92 28.26
CA GLY A 611 6.66 -19.24 29.47
C GLY A 611 6.98 -20.01 30.75
N LYS A 612 6.73 -21.33 30.79
CA LYS A 612 7.09 -22.19 31.94
C LYS A 612 8.59 -22.26 32.19
N LYS A 613 9.41 -22.13 31.14
CA LYS A 613 10.88 -22.18 31.23
C LYS A 613 11.52 -20.83 31.54
N ASN A 614 10.73 -19.76 31.75
CA ASN A 614 11.23 -18.38 31.94
C ASN A 614 12.30 -18.00 30.90
N LEU A 615 12.13 -18.46 29.65
CA LEU A 615 13.07 -18.14 28.59
C LEU A 615 13.05 -16.61 28.36
N PRO A 616 14.24 -15.96 28.26
CA PRO A 616 14.28 -14.55 27.93
C PRO A 616 13.57 -14.33 26.60
N LYS A 617 12.79 -13.24 26.51
CA LYS A 617 11.89 -12.96 25.38
C LYS A 617 12.56 -13.17 24.03
N ARG A 618 13.84 -12.79 23.90
CA ARG A 618 14.70 -12.96 22.71
C ARG A 618 14.94 -14.42 22.28
N LYS A 619 15.06 -15.37 23.23
CA LYS A 619 15.24 -16.80 22.93
C LYS A 619 13.93 -17.49 22.59
N ALA A 620 12.85 -17.19 23.32
CA ALA A 620 11.51 -17.64 22.98
C ALA A 620 11.10 -17.14 21.57
N PHE A 621 11.49 -15.91 21.27
CA PHE A 621 11.36 -15.28 19.96
C PHE A 621 12.17 -15.98 18.86
N PHE A 622 13.47 -16.21 19.08
CA PHE A 622 14.33 -16.89 18.08
C PHE A 622 13.80 -18.29 17.74
N ILE A 623 13.37 -19.06 18.75
CA ILE A 623 12.74 -20.36 18.55
C ILE A 623 11.49 -20.24 17.68
N ARG A 624 10.65 -19.22 17.93
CA ARG A 624 9.46 -18.93 17.12
C ARG A 624 9.82 -18.59 15.67
N SER A 625 10.79 -17.70 15.44
CA SER A 625 11.22 -17.31 14.09
C SER A 625 11.83 -18.48 13.32
N VAL A 626 12.62 -19.34 13.96
CA VAL A 626 13.22 -20.53 13.34
C VAL A 626 12.13 -21.54 12.95
N VAL A 627 11.18 -21.83 13.84
CA VAL A 627 10.05 -22.73 13.56
C VAL A 627 9.21 -22.21 12.38
N LEU A 628 8.98 -20.90 12.29
CA LEU A 628 8.27 -20.26 11.17
C LEU A 628 9.03 -20.35 9.85
N LEU A 629 10.36 -20.22 9.88
CA LEU A 629 11.22 -20.27 8.70
C LEU A 629 11.23 -21.67 8.06
N PHE A 630 11.06 -22.73 8.86
CA PHE A 630 10.91 -24.11 8.37
C PHE A 630 9.48 -24.45 7.92
N LEU A 631 8.47 -23.92 8.61
CA LEU A 631 7.07 -24.11 8.23
C LEU A 631 6.74 -23.45 6.89
N CYS A 632 7.32 -22.28 6.59
CA CYS A 632 7.06 -21.50 5.39
C CYS A 632 7.26 -22.25 4.05
N PRO A 633 8.44 -22.84 3.76
CA PRO A 633 8.67 -23.59 2.53
C PRO A 633 7.91 -24.91 2.48
N PHE A 634 7.71 -25.61 3.62
CA PHE A 634 6.93 -26.84 3.68
C PHE A 634 5.47 -26.61 3.28
N CYS A 635 4.93 -25.49 3.75
CA CYS A 635 3.59 -25.02 3.48
C CYS A 635 3.38 -24.61 2.01
N LEU A 636 4.32 -23.84 1.45
CA LEU A 636 4.33 -23.46 0.04
C LEU A 636 4.51 -24.67 -0.90
N LEU A 637 5.32 -25.65 -0.49
CA LEU A 637 5.50 -26.91 -1.22
C LEU A 637 4.21 -27.75 -1.18
N LEU A 638 3.56 -27.83 -0.03
CA LEU A 638 2.28 -28.52 0.13
C LEU A 638 1.18 -27.86 -0.72
N SER A 639 1.19 -26.54 -0.85
CA SER A 639 0.21 -25.82 -1.69
C SER A 639 0.46 -25.99 -3.19
N GLN A 640 1.72 -26.09 -3.63
CA GLN A 640 2.08 -26.45 -5.00
C GLN A 640 1.73 -27.90 -5.36
N LEU A 641 1.88 -28.83 -4.40
CA LEU A 641 1.57 -30.26 -4.60
C LEU A 641 0.06 -30.54 -4.68
N LEU A 642 -0.76 -29.69 -4.06
CA LEU A 642 -2.20 -29.91 -3.93
C LEU A 642 -3.03 -29.06 -4.92
N SER A 643 -2.43 -28.12 -5.67
CA SER A 643 -3.13 -27.25 -6.64
C SER A 643 -4.37 -26.51 -6.09
N TYR A 644 -4.37 -26.16 -4.79
CA TYR A 644 -5.52 -25.51 -4.14
C TYR A 644 -5.22 -24.06 -3.75
N MET A 645 -5.83 -23.12 -4.47
CA MET A 645 -5.67 -21.68 -4.28
C MET A 645 -6.01 -21.21 -2.85
N MET A 646 -7.08 -21.74 -2.25
CA MET A 646 -7.48 -21.44 -0.87
C MET A 646 -6.42 -21.86 0.17
N VAL A 647 -5.71 -22.96 -0.06
CA VAL A 647 -4.66 -23.46 0.84
C VAL A 647 -3.46 -22.51 0.81
N SER A 648 -3.05 -22.03 -0.37
CA SER A 648 -2.00 -21.02 -0.51
C SER A 648 -2.33 -19.71 0.21
N ILE A 649 -3.62 -19.30 0.24
CA ILE A 649 -4.02 -18.00 0.79
C ILE A 649 -4.13 -18.04 2.32
N PHE A 650 -4.75 -19.08 2.88
CA PHE A 650 -4.80 -19.25 4.35
C PHE A 650 -3.42 -19.46 4.95
N LEU A 651 -2.57 -20.21 4.25
CA LEU A 651 -1.23 -20.55 4.70
C LEU A 651 -0.22 -19.42 4.44
N GLY A 652 -0.36 -18.70 3.34
CA GLY A 652 0.38 -17.46 3.07
C GLY A 652 0.01 -16.32 4.04
N GLY A 653 -1.28 -16.16 4.36
CA GLY A 653 -1.75 -15.22 5.39
C GLY A 653 -1.24 -15.58 6.79
N PHE A 654 -1.18 -16.89 7.11
CA PHE A 654 -0.57 -17.40 8.34
C PHE A 654 0.92 -17.04 8.45
N LEU A 655 1.69 -17.32 7.40
CA LEU A 655 3.14 -17.09 7.36
C LEU A 655 3.50 -15.60 7.33
N PHE A 656 2.73 -14.77 6.63
CA PHE A 656 2.97 -13.32 6.53
C PHE A 656 2.68 -12.59 7.85
N SER A 657 1.55 -12.90 8.51
CA SER A 657 1.18 -12.36 9.83
C SER A 657 2.24 -12.69 10.90
N LEU A 658 2.68 -13.95 10.96
CA LEU A 658 3.66 -14.40 11.96
C LEU A 658 5.07 -13.82 11.72
N ASN A 659 5.49 -13.67 10.47
CA ASN A 659 6.75 -12.98 10.14
C ASN A 659 6.71 -11.48 10.47
N LEU A 660 5.57 -10.81 10.26
CA LEU A 660 5.46 -9.40 10.61
C LEU A 660 5.50 -9.18 12.12
N TRP A 661 4.76 -9.95 12.92
CA TRP A 661 4.87 -9.86 14.39
C TRP A 661 6.26 -10.22 14.90
N SER A 662 6.96 -11.11 14.19
CA SER A 662 8.37 -11.39 14.44
C SER A 662 9.23 -10.14 14.23
N VAL A 663 9.10 -9.45 13.08
CA VAL A 663 9.84 -8.20 12.79
C VAL A 663 9.48 -7.08 13.77
N ILE A 664 8.19 -6.88 14.05
CA ILE A 664 7.70 -5.85 14.99
C ILE A 664 8.20 -6.14 16.42
N GLY A 665 8.25 -7.41 16.83
CA GLY A 665 8.83 -7.83 18.11
C GLY A 665 10.31 -7.48 18.24
N LEU A 666 11.10 -7.70 17.18
CA LEU A 666 12.53 -7.32 17.13
C LEU A 666 12.73 -5.82 17.28
N CYS A 667 11.91 -5.02 16.61
CA CYS A 667 12.01 -3.57 16.66
C CYS A 667 11.66 -3.02 18.05
N VAL A 668 10.62 -3.58 18.69
CA VAL A 668 10.21 -3.18 20.05
C VAL A 668 11.20 -3.61 21.13
N ASP A 669 11.68 -4.85 21.09
CA ASP A 669 12.71 -5.30 22.05
C ASP A 669 14.03 -4.55 21.81
N GLY A 670 14.33 -4.14 20.57
CA GLY A 670 15.44 -3.24 20.24
C GLY A 670 15.26 -1.82 20.82
N CYS A 671 14.08 -1.22 20.65
CA CYS A 671 13.77 0.10 21.22
C CYS A 671 13.75 0.08 22.75
N ARG A 672 13.20 -0.98 23.37
CA ARG A 672 13.15 -1.12 24.83
C ARG A 672 14.53 -1.33 25.42
N HIS A 673 15.38 -2.13 24.77
CA HIS A 673 16.76 -2.29 25.18
C HIS A 673 17.56 -0.99 25.06
N SER A 674 17.33 -0.20 23.99
CA SER A 674 17.97 1.12 23.82
C SER A 674 17.49 2.15 24.84
N PHE A 675 16.25 2.05 25.29
CA PHE A 675 15.67 2.93 26.32
C PHE A 675 16.15 2.52 27.72
N ASP A 676 16.21 1.23 28.03
CA ASP A 676 16.71 0.70 29.29
C ASP A 676 18.24 0.94 29.43
N THR A 677 19.04 0.77 28.36
CA THR A 677 20.47 1.14 28.40
C THR A 677 20.69 2.64 28.51
N ALA A 678 19.85 3.47 27.89
CA ALA A 678 19.95 4.93 28.02
C ALA A 678 19.52 5.41 29.42
N LEU A 679 18.61 4.69 30.08
CA LEU A 679 18.19 4.96 31.45
C LEU A 679 19.25 4.51 32.48
N ASP A 680 19.87 3.35 32.25
CA ASP A 680 20.98 2.85 33.07
C ASP A 680 22.24 3.72 32.91
N ASP A 681 22.56 4.19 31.70
CA ASP A 681 23.67 5.12 31.45
C ASP A 681 23.40 6.53 32.02
N ALA A 682 22.14 6.97 32.09
CA ALA A 682 21.75 8.23 32.72
C ALA A 682 21.78 8.15 34.27
N LEU A 683 21.44 7.00 34.84
CA LEU A 683 21.51 6.74 36.29
C LEU A 683 22.95 6.49 36.79
N LEU A 684 23.90 6.24 35.89
CA LEU A 684 25.33 6.11 36.18
C LEU A 684 26.13 7.41 35.96
N MET A 685 25.47 8.52 35.58
CA MET A 685 26.10 9.83 35.33
C MET A 685 25.61 10.97 36.26
N GLU A 686 24.92 10.69 37.35
CA GLU A 686 24.80 11.66 38.46
C GLU A 686 25.88 11.36 39.52
N PRO A 687 26.81 12.30 39.79
CA PRO A 687 27.82 12.14 40.84
C PRO A 687 27.27 12.23 42.26
#